data_AF-A0A4Q2XJP6-F1
#
_entry.id   AF-A0A4Q2XJP6-F1
#
_cell.length_a   1.000
_cell.length_b   1.000
_cell.length_c   1.000
_cell.angle_alpha   90.00
_cell.angle_beta   90.00
_cell.angle_gamma   90.00
#
_symmetry.space_group_name_H-M   'P 1'
#
loop_
_entity.id
_entity.type
_entity.pdbx_description
1 polymer ?
#
loop_
_entity_poly.entity_id
_entity_poly.type
_entity_poly.pdbx_seq_one_letter_code
_entity_poly.pdbx_strand_id
1 'polypeptide(L)'
;MKIASYNVNGINGRLPNLLEWLEEAKPDVVCLQELKSPQAKFPAADIEKAGYGAIWQGEKSWNGVAILARGGEPVEIRRGLPGNKKDTQSRYLEAAVEGIVIACLYLPNGNPAPGPKFDYKLQWFERLTRHAQNLLSENVPVVLAGDFNVMPTELDVYNPKGWEEDALYRPEVRDAFRKLVNQGWTDAIRSLHQQERIYTFWKYLRNAWQRNAGLRIDHLLLSPLLAPKLVSAGVDRDIRGREHASDHAPVWIELSAKASPKRAEKAAKTAATKARAPVATKRSSGGKEPESLGKYREKRDFKNTPEPAPRKPRKTGNSFVIQEHHARAHHFDFRLEIDSVLVSWAVPKGIPEDTAAKRLAVHVEDHPLDYGSFEGTIPKGNYGAGTVTIWDKGEWEPMEKEWRKDFAKGTLKFHLKGGRLNGPYLLARMKEEPNWMLKMLNPATHPQASFAAVRETPAYVAPQLAQVVSTVPRGRDIIHELKFDGYRLIIVKHDGDLTVYTRNGHDWTDKFKPLARHLNSVSPKDFILDGEAVVWDEQGRSSFGDLQAALKGRPDTISFVAFDLLHFDGLNLRDLPLRERQKRLAELVPSEEGVVRCSTVWSSDMGPSLYKQACQLGLEGIISKNLAGLYRPGDRRDWTKSKCRPRQEFVVCGYTPPKSSLPAFSSLVLGTYENGKLVSRGKVGTGFSEQDRWDYLAMLKPFKTTRAHFEIEGEVVWLKPRLVAEVEFAEITRDGSVRQASFIAMREDKDPDQVHMDAVQTASVDGKGSKVAGITISSPDRMVFPADGVTKLEVAKYYERVGELMLPFVANRPLAILRAPGGITGELFFQKSFTTHLPEHVHQTQLPDGDQVFHVKDVKGLVSLAQFGAIEIHPWGARLKDVEKPDFLTWDLDPDDSVPWIEVLGAAVLLRDYLAERGLQTVVKTSGGKGLHILLHLKPKHDWTVMKPFAKAVASAVAAFNPRRFTVTSTKSKRTGKIYIDWMRNGRGATCVAPWGLRARPGAGVSMPLNWDQLPDLAKSGFNIHEPAETPEEWSEMIPHHIPALLPRSLGVVD
;
A
#
# COMPACT_ATOMS: atom_id res chain seq x y z
N MET A 1 40.77 2.33 5.58
CA MET A 1 39.46 2.92 5.93
C MET A 1 38.97 2.28 7.22
N LYS A 2 38.66 3.08 8.25
CA LYS A 2 38.10 2.67 9.53
C LYS A 2 36.59 2.91 9.54
N ILE A 3 35.79 1.87 9.73
CA ILE A 3 34.33 1.92 9.73
C ILE A 3 33.82 1.51 11.10
N ALA A 4 32.91 2.28 11.68
CA ALA A 4 32.37 2.04 13.01
C ALA A 4 30.83 2.00 13.03
N SER A 5 30.27 1.27 13.99
CA SER A 5 28.86 1.33 14.38
C SER A 5 28.75 1.73 15.84
N TYR A 6 27.82 2.62 16.17
CA TYR A 6 27.59 3.07 17.54
C TYR A 6 26.11 3.40 17.78
N ASN A 7 25.43 2.57 18.58
CA ASN A 7 24.13 2.91 19.13
C ASN A 7 24.31 3.96 20.24
N VAL A 8 23.85 5.19 19.98
CA VAL A 8 24.03 6.34 20.88
C VAL A 8 22.90 6.48 21.89
N ASN A 9 21.81 5.71 21.79
CA ASN A 9 20.69 5.73 22.73
C ASN A 9 20.12 7.14 23.02
N GLY A 10 20.07 8.01 22.02
CA GLY A 10 19.63 9.40 22.12
C GLY A 10 20.76 10.39 21.88
N ILE A 11 20.85 10.87 20.63
CA ILE A 11 21.99 11.66 20.15
C ILE A 11 22.13 13.00 20.86
N ASN A 12 21.04 13.75 21.06
CA ASN A 12 21.13 15.10 21.64
C ASN A 12 21.60 15.09 23.10
N GLY A 13 21.21 14.07 23.88
CA GLY A 13 21.64 13.94 25.27
C GLY A 13 23.07 13.44 25.43
N ARG A 14 23.67 12.88 24.37
CA ARG A 14 25.00 12.25 24.38
C ARG A 14 25.94 12.83 23.31
N LEU A 15 25.58 13.98 22.76
CA LEU A 15 26.35 14.67 21.74
C LEU A 15 27.80 14.95 22.21
N PRO A 16 28.06 15.42 23.46
CA PRO A 16 29.43 15.61 23.92
C PRO A 16 30.28 14.34 23.86
N ASN A 17 29.74 13.21 24.36
CA ASN A 17 30.42 11.93 24.34
C ASN A 17 30.67 11.42 22.90
N LEU A 18 29.74 11.69 21.98
CA LEU A 18 29.92 11.36 20.57
C LEU A 18 31.05 12.19 19.96
N LEU A 19 31.05 13.52 20.17
CA LEU A 19 32.04 14.43 19.59
C LEU A 19 33.45 14.13 20.12
N GLU A 20 33.59 13.90 21.42
CA GLU A 20 34.86 13.52 22.04
C GLU A 20 35.40 12.21 21.44
N TRP A 21 34.56 11.18 21.30
CA TRP A 21 34.97 9.93 20.67
C TRP A 21 35.32 10.10 19.18
N LEU A 22 34.59 10.92 18.43
CA LEU A 22 34.91 11.20 17.02
C LEU A 22 36.27 11.89 16.86
N GLU A 23 36.64 12.73 17.82
CA GLU A 23 37.94 13.40 17.88
C GLU A 23 39.09 12.42 18.23
N GLU A 24 38.85 11.49 19.16
CA GLU A 24 39.85 10.49 19.56
C GLU A 24 40.03 9.38 18.52
N ALA A 25 38.94 8.72 18.14
CA ALA A 25 38.96 7.49 17.35
C ALA A 25 39.05 7.72 15.84
N LYS A 26 38.66 8.93 15.41
CA LYS A 26 38.69 9.44 14.03
C LYS A 26 38.31 8.42 12.94
N PRO A 27 37.16 7.72 13.06
CA PRO A 27 36.68 6.80 12.02
C PRO A 27 36.44 7.53 10.69
N ASP A 28 36.57 6.82 9.57
CA ASP A 28 36.22 7.36 8.25
C ASP A 28 34.71 7.34 8.02
N VAL A 29 34.03 6.31 8.53
CA VAL A 29 32.57 6.14 8.43
C VAL A 29 32.00 5.72 9.78
N VAL A 30 30.87 6.32 10.18
CA VAL A 30 30.14 5.93 11.40
C VAL A 30 28.66 5.69 11.11
N CYS A 31 28.17 4.51 11.47
CA CYS A 31 26.76 4.19 11.50
C CYS A 31 26.21 4.43 12.91
N LEU A 32 25.31 5.41 13.08
CA LEU A 32 24.67 5.69 14.36
C LEU A 32 23.27 5.08 14.43
N GLN A 33 22.91 4.52 15.59
CA GLN A 33 21.58 3.95 15.85
C GLN A 33 20.92 4.58 17.08
N GLU A 34 19.60 4.41 17.17
CA GLU A 34 18.75 4.86 18.27
C GLU A 34 18.92 6.36 18.56
N LEU A 35 18.79 7.18 17.51
CA LEU A 35 19.00 8.63 17.60
C LEU A 35 18.05 9.32 18.60
N LYS A 36 16.82 8.82 18.77
CA LYS A 36 15.75 9.44 19.59
C LYS A 36 15.59 10.94 19.36
N SER A 37 15.74 11.33 18.09
CA SER A 37 15.68 12.70 17.65
C SER A 37 14.85 12.80 16.37
N PRO A 38 13.82 13.67 16.32
CA PRO A 38 13.12 14.00 15.08
C PRO A 38 14.08 14.53 14.01
N GLN A 39 13.71 14.39 12.73
CA GLN A 39 14.52 14.84 11.59
C GLN A 39 15.11 16.26 11.77
N ALA A 40 14.29 17.22 12.21
CA ALA A 40 14.68 18.62 12.36
C ALA A 40 15.52 18.95 13.61
N LYS A 41 15.71 18.01 14.54
CA LYS A 41 16.47 18.21 15.79
C LYS A 41 17.77 17.41 15.81
N PHE A 42 18.22 16.91 14.67
CA PHE A 42 19.51 16.26 14.56
C PHE A 42 20.63 17.31 14.62
N PRO A 43 21.69 17.10 15.40
CA PRO A 43 22.74 18.10 15.62
C PRO A 43 23.77 18.12 14.48
N ALA A 44 23.31 18.31 13.24
CA ALA A 44 24.15 18.28 12.03
C ALA A 44 25.30 19.30 12.11
N ALA A 45 25.01 20.53 12.54
CA ALA A 45 25.99 21.60 12.60
C ALA A 45 27.19 21.29 13.53
N ASP A 46 26.97 20.60 14.66
CA ASP A 46 28.07 20.25 15.56
C ASP A 46 28.87 19.05 15.05
N ILE A 47 28.24 18.14 14.34
CA ILE A 47 28.89 17.01 13.66
C ILE A 47 29.73 17.50 12.46
N GLU A 48 29.21 18.48 11.70
CA GLU A 48 29.93 19.15 10.62
C GLU A 48 31.17 19.89 11.13
N LYS A 49 31.05 20.60 12.28
CA LYS A 49 32.21 21.23 12.94
C LYS A 49 33.27 20.22 13.37
N ALA A 50 32.89 18.99 13.71
CA ALA A 50 33.82 17.91 14.01
C ALA A 50 34.44 17.27 12.76
N GLY A 51 34.11 17.76 11.55
CA GLY A 51 34.71 17.33 10.29
C GLY A 51 33.96 16.18 9.59
N TYR A 52 32.69 15.94 9.94
CA TYR A 52 31.88 14.86 9.38
C TYR A 52 30.66 15.40 8.63
N GLY A 53 30.47 14.96 7.38
CA GLY A 53 29.19 15.07 6.69
C GLY A 53 28.23 13.98 7.17
N ALA A 54 26.93 14.26 7.17
CA ALA A 54 25.93 13.39 7.77
C ALA A 54 24.67 13.25 6.92
N ILE A 55 24.19 12.02 6.75
CA ILE A 55 22.80 11.76 6.36
C ILE A 55 22.09 11.01 7.49
N TRP A 56 20.85 11.38 7.80
CA TRP A 56 20.12 10.79 8.93
C TRP A 56 18.64 10.66 8.66
N GLN A 57 18.02 9.62 9.19
CA GLN A 57 16.58 9.44 9.25
C GLN A 57 16.16 9.45 10.72
N GLY A 58 15.62 10.58 11.18
CA GLY A 58 15.23 10.81 12.56
C GLY A 58 13.88 10.20 12.93
N GLU A 59 13.70 9.92 14.22
CA GLU A 59 12.41 9.56 14.82
C GLU A 59 12.43 10.02 16.29
N LYS A 60 11.33 10.60 16.78
CA LYS A 60 11.28 11.22 18.11
C LYS A 60 11.57 10.25 19.26
N SER A 61 11.23 8.98 19.05
CA SER A 61 11.19 7.94 20.10
C SER A 61 12.29 6.91 19.86
N TRP A 62 12.05 5.64 20.18
CA TRP A 62 12.96 4.49 20.21
C TRP A 62 13.81 4.19 18.95
N ASN A 63 13.77 4.99 17.89
CA ASN A 63 14.38 4.70 16.59
C ASN A 63 15.28 5.85 16.11
N GLY A 64 15.74 5.73 14.87
CA GLY A 64 16.55 6.70 14.17
C GLY A 64 17.92 6.13 13.81
N VAL A 65 18.37 6.41 12.59
CA VAL A 65 19.68 5.98 12.08
C VAL A 65 20.38 7.11 11.35
N ALA A 66 21.70 7.16 11.43
CA ALA A 66 22.53 8.08 10.64
C ALA A 66 23.78 7.40 10.09
N ILE A 67 24.31 7.94 8.99
CA ILE A 67 25.61 7.62 8.44
C ILE A 67 26.42 8.92 8.43
N LEU A 68 27.58 8.89 9.09
CA LEU A 68 28.56 9.97 9.09
C LEU A 68 29.74 9.57 8.20
N ALA A 69 30.28 10.50 7.43
CA ALA A 69 31.51 10.33 6.66
C ALA A 69 32.48 11.48 6.95
N ARG A 70 33.74 11.14 7.23
CA ARG A 70 34.78 12.11 7.54
C ARG A 70 35.24 12.81 6.26
N GLY A 71 35.27 14.14 6.26
CA GLY A 71 35.78 14.93 5.13
C GLY A 71 34.85 15.02 3.90
N GLY A 72 33.61 14.53 3.98
CA GLY A 72 32.62 14.65 2.90
C GLY A 72 31.23 14.15 3.29
N GLU A 73 30.20 14.52 2.52
CA GLU A 73 28.83 14.06 2.76
C GLU A 73 28.59 12.67 2.12
N PRO A 74 28.00 11.70 2.84
CA PRO A 74 27.62 10.42 2.25
C PRO A 74 26.59 10.60 1.13
N VAL A 75 26.75 9.91 0.00
CA VAL A 75 25.78 9.96 -1.10
C VAL A 75 24.62 9.03 -0.79
N GLU A 76 23.45 9.58 -0.50
CA GLU A 76 22.26 8.79 -0.16
C GLU A 76 21.84 7.86 -1.32
N ILE A 77 21.68 6.58 -1.01
CA ILE A 77 21.12 5.58 -1.93
C ILE A 77 19.64 5.38 -1.61
N ARG A 78 19.31 5.17 -0.33
CA ARG A 78 17.92 4.95 0.10
C ARG A 78 17.68 5.07 1.59
N ARG A 79 16.43 5.36 1.93
CA ARG A 79 15.87 5.37 3.29
C ARG A 79 14.88 4.23 3.49
N GLY A 80 14.92 3.61 4.66
CA GLY A 80 14.08 2.46 5.04
C GLY A 80 14.52 1.14 4.38
N LEU A 81 14.15 0.00 4.97
CA LEU A 81 14.46 -1.32 4.42
C LEU A 81 13.40 -1.71 3.35
N PRO A 82 13.74 -2.30 2.19
CA PRO A 82 12.76 -2.55 1.14
C PRO A 82 11.87 -3.75 1.50
N GLY A 83 10.80 -3.96 0.72
CA GLY A 83 9.90 -5.11 0.87
C GLY A 83 8.69 -4.90 1.78
N ASN A 84 8.50 -3.72 2.39
CA ASN A 84 7.27 -3.35 3.09
C ASN A 84 7.09 -1.82 3.16
N LYS A 85 6.29 -1.22 2.25
CA LYS A 85 6.03 0.23 2.26
C LYS A 85 5.14 0.70 3.44
N LYS A 86 4.63 -0.20 4.29
CA LYS A 86 3.94 0.12 5.56
C LYS A 86 4.90 0.23 6.76
N ASP A 87 6.15 -0.22 6.63
CA ASP A 87 7.16 -0.11 7.68
C ASP A 87 7.72 1.31 7.71
N THR A 88 7.17 2.14 8.59
CA THR A 88 7.51 3.56 8.72
C THR A 88 8.60 3.84 9.75
N GLN A 89 9.15 2.81 10.41
CA GLN A 89 10.14 2.99 11.46
C GLN A 89 11.50 3.38 10.86
N SER A 90 12.14 4.42 11.41
CA SER A 90 13.43 4.93 10.96
C SER A 90 14.57 4.02 11.45
N ARG A 91 14.67 2.83 10.85
CA ARG A 91 15.57 1.74 11.28
C ARG A 91 16.67 1.38 10.28
N TYR A 92 16.68 2.01 9.11
CA TYR A 92 17.55 1.57 8.03
C TYR A 92 17.88 2.72 7.06
N LEU A 93 19.16 2.87 6.72
CA LEU A 93 19.68 3.90 5.83
C LEU A 93 20.85 3.36 5.01
N GLU A 94 20.91 3.69 3.73
CA GLU A 94 22.02 3.31 2.83
C GLU A 94 22.63 4.54 2.17
N ALA A 95 23.97 4.56 2.13
CA ALA A 95 24.74 5.56 1.40
C ALA A 95 25.98 4.94 0.75
N ALA A 96 26.47 5.57 -0.32
CA ALA A 96 27.80 5.33 -0.84
C ALA A 96 28.81 6.29 -0.19
N VAL A 97 29.92 5.75 0.30
CA VAL A 97 31.06 6.51 0.81
C VAL A 97 32.35 5.94 0.20
N GLU A 98 33.09 6.76 -0.53
CA GLU A 98 34.33 6.37 -1.24
C GLU A 98 34.21 5.05 -2.05
N GLY A 99 33.07 4.88 -2.73
CA GLY A 99 32.80 3.70 -3.57
C GLY A 99 32.42 2.44 -2.80
N ILE A 100 32.19 2.51 -1.48
CA ILE A 100 31.63 1.43 -0.66
C ILE A 100 30.17 1.76 -0.30
N VAL A 101 29.27 0.80 -0.48
CA VAL A 101 27.90 0.91 0.00
C VAL A 101 27.86 0.59 1.50
N ILE A 102 27.39 1.54 2.29
CA ILE A 102 27.23 1.45 3.74
C ILE A 102 25.75 1.36 4.05
N ALA A 103 25.32 0.22 4.61
CA ALA A 103 23.96 0.03 5.10
C ALA A 103 23.95 0.09 6.64
N CYS A 104 23.45 1.21 7.17
CA CYS A 104 23.25 1.43 8.60
C CYS A 104 21.89 0.89 9.02
N LEU A 105 21.84 0.03 10.04
CA LEU A 105 20.60 -0.59 10.50
C LEU A 105 20.42 -0.62 12.02
N TYR A 106 19.16 -0.59 12.46
CA TYR A 106 18.72 -0.76 13.83
C TYR A 106 17.58 -1.79 13.88
N LEU A 107 17.95 -3.06 13.97
CA LEU A 107 17.02 -4.18 13.86
C LEU A 107 16.07 -4.20 15.08
N PRO A 108 14.76 -4.52 14.90
CA PRO A 108 13.80 -4.52 16.02
C PRO A 108 14.20 -5.45 17.19
N ASN A 109 14.05 -4.97 18.43
CA ASN A 109 14.35 -5.74 19.63
C ASN A 109 13.52 -7.04 19.73
N GLY A 110 12.20 -6.94 19.51
CA GLY A 110 11.29 -8.08 19.41
C GLY A 110 10.73 -8.63 20.72
N ASN A 111 11.10 -8.10 21.89
CA ASN A 111 10.51 -8.54 23.16
C ASN A 111 9.10 -7.94 23.41
N PRO A 112 8.20 -8.67 24.10
CA PRO A 112 8.35 -10.06 24.55
C PRO A 112 8.22 -11.07 23.38
N ALA A 113 8.82 -12.26 23.54
CA ALA A 113 8.67 -13.39 22.63
C ALA A 113 7.95 -14.56 23.35
N PRO A 114 7.01 -15.26 22.69
CA PRO A 114 6.44 -14.96 21.37
C PRO A 114 5.51 -13.73 21.42
N GLY A 115 5.19 -13.16 20.25
CA GLY A 115 4.21 -12.08 20.13
C GLY A 115 4.43 -11.17 18.92
N PRO A 116 3.54 -10.19 18.69
CA PRO A 116 3.57 -9.37 17.45
C PRO A 116 4.87 -8.62 17.22
N LYS A 117 5.59 -8.23 18.29
CA LYS A 117 6.91 -7.58 18.19
C LYS A 117 7.98 -8.57 17.73
N PHE A 118 7.92 -9.80 18.20
CA PHE A 118 8.81 -10.88 17.79
C PHE A 118 8.55 -11.29 16.34
N ASP A 119 7.28 -11.38 15.94
CA ASP A 119 6.89 -11.66 14.56
C ASP A 119 7.37 -10.55 13.61
N TYR A 120 7.19 -9.28 14.00
CA TYR A 120 7.74 -8.14 13.26
C TYR A 120 9.26 -8.22 13.13
N LYS A 121 9.98 -8.60 14.20
CA LYS A 121 11.43 -8.81 14.16
C LYS A 121 11.83 -9.86 13.13
N LEU A 122 11.17 -11.03 13.13
CA LEU A 122 11.46 -12.11 12.18
C LEU A 122 11.16 -11.69 10.73
N GLN A 123 10.02 -11.04 10.48
CA GLN A 123 9.67 -10.49 9.15
C GLN A 123 10.67 -9.42 8.68
N TRP A 124 11.16 -8.59 9.61
CA TRP A 124 12.18 -7.60 9.33
C TRP A 124 13.52 -8.27 8.98
N PHE A 125 13.90 -9.31 9.71
CA PHE A 125 15.08 -10.15 9.41
C PHE A 125 14.99 -10.80 8.03
N GLU A 126 13.82 -11.34 7.64
CA GLU A 126 13.60 -11.93 6.32
C GLU A 126 13.73 -10.90 5.20
N ARG A 127 13.20 -9.69 5.40
CA ARG A 127 13.38 -8.57 4.47
C ARG A 127 14.85 -8.16 4.35
N LEU A 128 15.56 -8.07 5.48
CA LEU A 128 16.98 -7.76 5.49
C LEU A 128 17.75 -8.83 4.73
N THR A 129 17.43 -10.10 4.97
CA THR A 129 18.04 -11.26 4.30
C THR A 129 17.83 -11.19 2.79
N ARG A 130 16.62 -10.88 2.32
CA ARG A 130 16.34 -10.73 0.88
C ARG A 130 17.10 -9.55 0.27
N HIS A 131 17.11 -8.42 0.95
CA HIS A 131 17.78 -7.23 0.46
C HIS A 131 19.31 -7.40 0.44
N ALA A 132 19.88 -8.00 1.48
CA ALA A 132 21.30 -8.36 1.53
C ALA A 132 21.70 -9.29 0.37
N GLN A 133 20.83 -10.22 -0.02
CA GLN A 133 21.07 -11.07 -1.19
C GLN A 133 21.11 -10.27 -2.50
N ASN A 134 20.24 -9.26 -2.65
CA ASN A 134 20.26 -8.36 -3.81
C ASN A 134 21.56 -7.55 -3.83
N LEU A 135 21.96 -6.98 -2.69
CA LEU A 135 23.22 -6.23 -2.55
C LEU A 135 24.44 -7.09 -2.93
N LEU A 136 24.44 -8.38 -2.59
CA LEU A 136 25.48 -9.30 -3.06
C LEU A 136 25.42 -9.56 -4.57
N SER A 137 24.22 -9.60 -5.18
CA SER A 137 24.08 -9.85 -6.62
C SER A 137 24.51 -8.67 -7.50
N GLU A 138 24.48 -7.44 -6.98
CA GLU A 138 25.01 -6.25 -7.66
C GLU A 138 26.55 -6.27 -7.79
N ASN A 139 27.23 -7.17 -7.07
CA ASN A 139 28.69 -7.33 -7.10
C ASN A 139 29.49 -6.04 -6.80
N VAL A 140 28.99 -5.25 -5.85
CA VAL A 140 29.65 -4.04 -5.32
C VAL A 140 30.20 -4.28 -3.90
N PRO A 141 31.21 -3.51 -3.42
CA PRO A 141 31.66 -3.60 -2.04
C PRO A 141 30.60 -3.04 -1.07
N VAL A 142 30.20 -3.84 -0.08
CA VAL A 142 29.11 -3.51 0.86
C VAL A 142 29.47 -3.84 2.30
N VAL A 143 29.09 -2.97 3.22
CA VAL A 143 29.10 -3.21 4.67
C VAL A 143 27.68 -3.08 5.22
N LEU A 144 27.19 -4.10 5.93
CA LEU A 144 26.00 -3.99 6.78
C LEU A 144 26.46 -3.75 8.22
N ALA A 145 26.16 -2.59 8.79
CA ALA A 145 26.63 -2.19 10.11
C ALA A 145 25.47 -1.69 10.97
N GLY A 146 25.43 -2.11 12.24
CA GLY A 146 24.37 -1.66 13.13
C GLY A 146 24.21 -2.50 14.39
N ASP A 147 23.19 -2.14 15.16
CA ASP A 147 22.64 -2.98 16.23
C ASP A 147 21.61 -3.94 15.63
N PHE A 148 21.98 -5.21 15.56
CA PHE A 148 21.14 -6.27 15.01
C PHE A 148 20.18 -6.86 16.06
N ASN A 149 20.25 -6.45 17.32
CA ASN A 149 19.46 -7.02 18.41
C ASN A 149 19.44 -8.57 18.33
N VAL A 150 20.60 -9.20 18.17
CA VAL A 150 20.74 -10.66 18.14
C VAL A 150 22.06 -11.08 18.78
N MET A 151 22.01 -12.17 19.54
CA MET A 151 23.14 -12.85 20.13
C MET A 151 23.31 -14.22 19.44
N PRO A 152 24.13 -14.33 18.37
CA PRO A 152 24.21 -15.54 17.55
C PRO A 152 24.66 -16.81 18.29
N THR A 153 25.54 -16.67 19.26
CA THR A 153 26.19 -17.76 19.99
C THR A 153 26.25 -17.51 21.50
N GLU A 154 26.59 -18.54 22.28
CA GLU A 154 26.83 -18.41 23.72
C GLU A 154 27.99 -17.46 24.07
N LEU A 155 28.95 -17.27 23.16
CA LEU A 155 30.04 -16.31 23.36
C LEU A 155 29.56 -14.85 23.31
N ASP A 156 28.37 -14.62 22.77
CA ASP A 156 27.78 -13.29 22.59
C ASP A 156 26.95 -12.84 23.80
N VAL A 157 26.87 -13.66 24.86
CA VAL A 157 26.09 -13.39 26.06
C VAL A 157 26.85 -13.81 27.32
N TYR A 158 26.86 -12.97 28.35
CA TYR A 158 27.53 -13.28 29.61
C TYR A 158 26.98 -14.54 30.29
N ASN A 159 25.66 -14.67 30.38
CA ASN A 159 24.96 -15.78 31.04
C ASN A 159 23.85 -16.36 30.12
N PRO A 160 24.18 -17.27 29.19
CA PRO A 160 23.23 -17.80 28.20
C PRO A 160 21.88 -18.24 28.77
N LYS A 161 21.89 -19.01 29.88
CA LYS A 161 20.69 -19.55 30.51
C LYS A 161 19.67 -18.49 30.91
N GLY A 162 20.14 -17.30 31.32
CA GLY A 162 19.28 -16.20 31.74
C GLY A 162 18.58 -15.48 30.58
N TRP A 163 18.87 -15.84 29.33
CA TRP A 163 18.38 -15.17 28.13
C TRP A 163 17.62 -16.12 27.19
N GLU A 164 17.40 -17.39 27.54
CA GLU A 164 16.76 -18.39 26.67
C GLU A 164 15.38 -17.94 26.15
N GLU A 165 14.62 -17.22 26.96
CA GLU A 165 13.30 -16.68 26.58
C GLU A 165 13.34 -15.27 25.99
N ASP A 166 14.51 -14.62 25.93
CA ASP A 166 14.64 -13.28 25.36
C ASP A 166 14.69 -13.32 23.84
N ALA A 167 13.89 -12.48 23.18
CA ALA A 167 13.80 -12.36 21.73
C ALA A 167 15.16 -12.19 21.01
N LEU A 168 16.21 -11.72 21.70
CA LEU A 168 17.54 -11.56 21.13
C LEU A 168 18.34 -12.88 21.04
N TYR A 169 17.98 -13.88 21.85
CA TYR A 169 18.71 -15.15 21.98
C TYR A 169 17.91 -16.39 21.56
N ARG A 170 16.61 -16.23 21.33
CA ARG A 170 15.71 -17.28 20.83
C ARG A 170 16.28 -18.01 19.60
N PRO A 171 16.12 -19.35 19.48
CA PRO A 171 16.64 -20.15 18.36
C PRO A 171 16.25 -19.60 16.98
N GLU A 172 15.02 -19.13 16.83
CA GLU A 172 14.45 -18.62 15.58
C GLU A 172 15.22 -17.39 15.06
N VAL A 173 15.63 -16.50 15.95
CA VAL A 173 16.41 -15.29 15.60
C VAL A 173 17.86 -15.64 15.32
N ARG A 174 18.44 -16.58 16.07
CA ARG A 174 19.79 -17.11 15.80
C ARG A 174 19.87 -17.78 14.44
N ASP A 175 18.82 -18.51 14.07
CA ASP A 175 18.70 -19.13 12.75
C ASP A 175 18.51 -18.09 11.64
N ALA A 176 17.74 -17.02 11.88
CA ALA A 176 17.60 -15.91 10.94
C ALA A 176 18.95 -15.22 10.66
N PHE A 177 19.74 -14.93 11.70
CA PHE A 177 21.08 -14.38 11.54
C PHE A 177 22.01 -15.36 10.80
N ARG A 178 21.94 -16.65 11.11
CA ARG A 178 22.73 -17.68 10.40
C ARG A 178 22.38 -17.75 8.91
N LYS A 179 21.09 -17.65 8.56
CA LYS A 179 20.62 -17.61 7.16
C LYS A 179 21.19 -16.40 6.42
N LEU A 180 21.21 -15.22 7.05
CA LEU A 180 21.82 -14.01 6.50
C LEU A 180 23.32 -14.23 6.23
N VAL A 181 24.08 -14.66 7.24
CA VAL A 181 25.54 -14.88 7.10
C VAL A 181 25.87 -15.94 6.04
N ASN A 182 25.08 -17.01 5.96
CA ASN A 182 25.28 -18.11 5.00
C ASN A 182 25.10 -17.71 3.53
N GLN A 183 24.64 -16.50 3.22
CA GLN A 183 24.65 -15.95 1.85
C GLN A 183 26.06 -15.63 1.35
N GLY A 184 27.07 -15.60 2.25
CA GLY A 184 28.46 -15.25 1.94
C GLY A 184 28.96 -14.00 2.66
N TRP A 185 28.20 -13.45 3.60
CA TRP A 185 28.64 -12.33 4.44
C TRP A 185 29.66 -12.79 5.49
N THR A 186 30.63 -11.95 5.82
CA THR A 186 31.62 -12.22 6.87
C THR A 186 31.36 -11.34 8.10
N ASP A 187 31.04 -11.93 9.26
CA ASP A 187 31.05 -11.24 10.56
C ASP A 187 32.49 -10.86 10.92
N ALA A 188 32.83 -9.57 10.83
CA ALA A 188 34.20 -9.10 10.95
C ALA A 188 34.81 -9.36 12.33
N ILE A 189 34.05 -9.12 13.40
CA ILE A 189 34.51 -9.31 14.78
C ILE A 189 34.75 -10.79 15.03
N ARG A 190 33.76 -11.65 14.74
CA ARG A 190 33.89 -13.09 14.99
C ARG A 190 34.92 -13.76 14.07
N SER A 191 35.19 -13.21 12.88
CA SER A 191 36.22 -13.70 11.97
C SER A 191 37.64 -13.53 12.51
N LEU A 192 37.90 -12.47 13.26
CA LEU A 192 39.20 -12.19 13.89
C LEU A 192 39.29 -12.77 15.30
N HIS A 193 38.20 -12.70 16.07
CA HIS A 193 38.14 -13.05 17.48
C HIS A 193 37.24 -14.26 17.73
N GLN A 194 37.60 -15.41 17.15
CA GLN A 194 36.71 -16.58 17.04
C GLN A 194 36.25 -17.13 18.40
N GLN A 195 37.13 -17.15 19.39
CA GLN A 195 36.87 -17.77 20.71
C GLN A 195 36.74 -16.76 21.85
N GLU A 196 36.88 -15.47 21.56
CA GLU A 196 36.84 -14.44 22.60
C GLU A 196 35.39 -14.01 22.91
N ARG A 197 35.14 -13.69 24.19
CA ARG A 197 33.91 -13.05 24.64
C ARG A 197 34.08 -11.54 24.53
N ILE A 198 33.54 -10.99 23.44
CA ILE A 198 33.53 -9.56 23.16
C ILE A 198 32.09 -9.09 23.26
N TYR A 199 31.83 -8.07 24.07
CA TYR A 199 30.49 -7.49 24.24
C TYR A 199 30.48 -6.06 23.70
N THR A 200 29.31 -5.61 23.27
CA THR A 200 29.06 -4.26 22.75
C THR A 200 28.02 -3.51 23.57
N PHE A 201 27.27 -4.19 24.46
CA PHE A 201 26.19 -3.64 25.27
C PHE A 201 26.27 -4.08 26.74
N TRP A 202 25.99 -3.15 27.67
CA TRP A 202 25.89 -3.41 29.12
C TRP A 202 24.79 -2.56 29.79
N LYS A 203 23.87 -3.24 30.48
CA LYS A 203 22.80 -2.60 31.28
C LYS A 203 23.38 -1.62 32.31
N TYR A 204 22.69 -0.49 32.53
CA TYR A 204 23.09 0.51 33.53
C TYR A 204 23.09 -0.01 34.97
N LEU A 205 22.29 -1.05 35.24
CA LEU A 205 22.08 -1.56 36.59
C LEU A 205 23.07 -2.68 36.95
N ARG A 206 23.22 -2.92 38.25
CA ARG A 206 23.97 -4.06 38.82
C ARG A 206 25.45 -4.07 38.40
N ASN A 207 26.08 -2.92 38.17
CA ASN A 207 27.49 -2.85 37.78
C ASN A 207 27.84 -3.79 36.60
N ALA A 208 26.96 -3.88 35.60
CA ALA A 208 27.12 -4.84 34.51
C ALA A 208 28.40 -4.58 33.70
N TRP A 209 28.76 -3.31 33.47
CA TRP A 209 29.99 -2.94 32.76
C TRP A 209 31.26 -3.30 33.55
N GLN A 210 31.32 -3.00 34.85
CA GLN A 210 32.47 -3.32 35.72
C GLN A 210 32.71 -4.83 35.80
N ARG A 211 31.64 -5.62 35.83
CA ARG A 211 31.69 -7.09 35.84
C ARG A 211 31.87 -7.71 34.45
N ASN A 212 31.93 -6.87 33.41
CA ASN A 212 31.88 -7.29 32.01
C ASN A 212 30.71 -8.24 31.68
N ALA A 213 29.57 -8.06 32.34
CA ALA A 213 28.35 -8.83 32.14
C ALA A 213 27.51 -8.25 30.99
N GLY A 214 28.00 -8.39 29.75
CA GLY A 214 27.45 -7.76 28.56
C GLY A 214 26.85 -8.71 27.53
N LEU A 215 26.43 -8.13 26.41
CA LEU A 215 25.92 -8.80 25.20
C LEU A 215 26.65 -8.28 23.96
N ARG A 216 26.82 -9.11 22.93
CA ARG A 216 27.26 -8.69 21.59
C ARG A 216 26.08 -8.65 20.65
N ILE A 217 25.60 -7.44 20.40
CA ILE A 217 24.42 -7.20 19.55
C ILE A 217 24.68 -6.22 18.41
N ASP A 218 25.82 -5.54 18.43
CA ASP A 218 26.30 -4.72 17.32
C ASP A 218 27.25 -5.54 16.43
N HIS A 219 26.97 -5.56 15.12
CA HIS A 219 27.71 -6.38 14.15
C HIS A 219 28.10 -5.57 12.92
N LEU A 220 29.24 -5.91 12.32
CA LEU A 220 29.65 -5.44 10.99
C LEU A 220 29.83 -6.65 10.08
N LEU A 221 28.97 -6.77 9.06
CA LEU A 221 28.99 -7.82 8.06
C LEU A 221 29.58 -7.33 6.75
N LEU A 222 30.60 -8.02 6.24
CA LEU A 222 31.34 -7.66 5.04
C LEU A 222 30.94 -8.51 3.84
N SER A 223 30.76 -7.87 2.68
CA SER A 223 30.59 -8.61 1.42
C SER A 223 31.87 -9.37 1.04
N PRO A 224 31.80 -10.41 0.18
CA PRO A 224 32.97 -11.16 -0.27
C PRO A 224 34.10 -10.31 -0.88
N LEU A 225 33.77 -9.14 -1.44
CA LEU A 225 34.76 -8.21 -1.98
C LEU A 225 35.55 -7.44 -0.90
N LEU A 226 34.97 -7.25 0.28
CA LEU A 226 35.59 -6.55 1.40
C LEU A 226 36.21 -7.49 2.44
N ALA A 227 35.68 -8.70 2.59
CA ALA A 227 36.19 -9.66 3.58
C ALA A 227 37.72 -9.93 3.50
N PRO A 228 38.35 -10.03 2.30
CA PRO A 228 39.80 -10.17 2.18
C PRO A 228 40.62 -8.91 2.55
N LYS A 229 39.95 -7.75 2.66
CA LYS A 229 40.56 -6.46 3.02
C LYS A 229 40.48 -6.17 4.52
N LEU A 230 39.81 -7.00 5.31
CA LEU A 230 39.73 -6.85 6.77
C LEU A 230 41.10 -7.03 7.42
N VAL A 231 41.57 -6.00 8.14
CA VAL A 231 42.87 -5.97 8.81
C VAL A 231 42.72 -6.19 10.31
N SER A 232 41.86 -5.40 10.95
CA SER A 232 41.65 -5.38 12.39
C SER A 232 40.18 -5.08 12.70
N ALA A 233 39.73 -5.44 13.89
CA ALA A 233 38.39 -5.15 14.39
C ALA A 233 38.40 -5.12 15.93
N GLY A 234 37.56 -4.29 16.52
CA GLY A 234 37.54 -4.09 17.97
C GLY A 234 36.28 -3.41 18.49
N VAL A 235 36.25 -3.21 19.81
CA VAL A 235 35.21 -2.47 20.53
C VAL A 235 35.88 -1.49 21.48
N ASP A 236 35.52 -0.22 21.41
CA ASP A 236 36.03 0.83 22.29
C ASP A 236 35.29 0.78 23.65
N ARG A 237 35.50 -0.31 24.40
CA ARG A 237 34.75 -0.64 25.63
C ARG A 237 34.78 0.47 26.68
N ASP A 238 35.87 1.23 26.76
CA ASP A 238 36.05 2.27 27.77
C ASP A 238 35.09 3.46 27.56
N ILE A 239 34.57 3.65 26.34
CA ILE A 239 33.56 4.68 26.03
C ILE A 239 32.29 4.45 26.85
N ARG A 240 31.89 3.19 27.06
CA ARG A 240 30.76 2.83 27.92
C ARG A 240 30.98 3.20 29.39
N GLY A 241 32.23 3.31 29.82
CA GLY A 241 32.60 3.67 31.20
C GLY A 241 32.49 5.16 31.52
N ARG A 242 32.31 6.02 30.52
CA ARG A 242 32.24 7.49 30.71
C ARG A 242 30.92 7.93 31.34
N GLU A 243 30.94 9.11 31.94
CA GLU A 243 29.76 9.73 32.50
C GLU A 243 28.71 9.98 31.40
N HIS A 244 27.44 9.72 31.70
CA HIS A 244 26.33 9.83 30.74
C HIS A 244 26.47 9.01 29.44
N ALA A 245 27.36 8.02 29.38
CA ALA A 245 27.56 7.19 28.19
C ALA A 245 26.31 6.41 27.76
N SER A 246 26.28 6.04 26.47
CA SER A 246 25.33 5.04 25.95
C SER A 246 25.51 3.71 26.71
N ASP A 247 24.49 2.86 26.75
CA ASP A 247 24.62 1.47 27.20
C ASP A 247 25.38 0.58 26.21
N HIS A 248 25.68 1.11 25.01
CA HIS A 248 26.58 0.51 24.03
C HIS A 248 27.98 1.13 24.04
N ALA A 249 28.95 0.38 23.51
CA ALA A 249 30.27 0.88 23.13
C ALA A 249 30.44 0.82 21.60
N PRO A 250 31.19 1.77 20.98
CA PRO A 250 31.46 1.74 19.54
C PRO A 250 32.18 0.45 19.12
N VAL A 251 31.68 -0.20 18.06
CA VAL A 251 32.32 -1.36 17.42
C VAL A 251 32.88 -0.93 16.07
N TRP A 252 34.11 -1.36 15.74
CA TRP A 252 34.80 -0.87 14.55
C TRP A 252 35.62 -1.94 13.84
N ILE A 253 35.93 -1.66 12.57
CA ILE A 253 36.80 -2.46 11.70
C ILE A 253 37.76 -1.54 10.94
N GLU A 254 38.90 -2.08 10.51
CA GLU A 254 39.79 -1.41 9.55
C GLU A 254 39.97 -2.26 8.30
N LEU A 255 39.80 -1.61 7.14
CA LEU A 255 39.95 -2.19 5.82
C LEU A 255 41.19 -1.61 5.11
N SER A 256 42.00 -2.48 4.52
CA SER A 256 43.17 -2.11 3.72
C SER A 256 42.79 -1.73 2.28
N ALA A 257 43.64 -0.91 1.64
CA ALA A 257 43.51 -0.61 0.21
C ALA A 257 43.86 -1.82 -0.70
N LYS A 258 44.69 -2.76 -0.22
CA LYS A 258 45.15 -3.96 -0.94
C LYS A 258 44.70 -5.23 -0.20
N ALA A 259 44.28 -6.29 -0.91
CA ALA A 259 43.81 -7.54 -0.28
C ALA A 259 44.93 -8.24 0.52
N SER A 260 44.60 -8.78 1.70
CA SER A 260 45.59 -9.45 2.57
C SER A 260 46.02 -10.82 2.04
N PRO A 261 47.33 -11.10 1.93
CA PRO A 261 47.84 -12.29 1.22
C PRO A 261 47.54 -13.64 1.92
N LYS A 262 47.24 -13.66 3.22
CA LYS A 262 47.03 -14.90 3.99
C LYS A 262 45.66 -15.58 3.82
N ARG A 263 44.66 -14.92 3.20
CA ARG A 263 43.27 -15.46 3.14
C ARG A 263 42.78 -15.87 1.75
N ALA A 264 43.48 -15.49 0.67
CA ALA A 264 43.17 -15.95 -0.69
C ALA A 264 43.34 -17.47 -0.85
N GLU A 265 44.22 -18.10 -0.07
CA GLU A 265 44.57 -19.51 -0.18
C GLU A 265 43.59 -20.48 0.52
N LYS A 266 42.80 -19.97 1.49
CA LYS A 266 41.87 -20.80 2.28
C LYS A 266 40.47 -20.91 1.65
N ALA A 267 40.07 -19.92 0.85
CA ALA A 267 38.80 -19.94 0.10
C ALA A 267 38.84 -20.91 -1.10
N ALA A 268 40.01 -21.19 -1.66
CA ALA A 268 40.19 -22.06 -2.82
C ALA A 268 40.17 -23.57 -2.49
N LYS A 269 40.47 -23.97 -1.24
CA LYS A 269 40.64 -25.38 -0.86
C LYS A 269 39.36 -26.11 -0.45
N THR A 270 38.26 -25.41 -0.19
CA THR A 270 37.01 -26.04 0.29
C THR A 270 36.09 -26.53 -0.85
N ALA A 271 36.39 -26.17 -2.11
CA ALA A 271 35.54 -26.48 -3.26
C ALA A 271 35.88 -27.79 -3.99
N ALA A 272 36.98 -28.47 -3.62
CA ALA A 272 37.55 -29.56 -4.42
C ALA A 272 37.73 -30.87 -3.62
N THR A 273 36.64 -31.54 -3.22
CA THR A 273 36.71 -32.99 -2.90
C THR A 273 35.33 -33.64 -2.87
N LYS A 274 34.98 -34.35 -3.96
CA LYS A 274 34.55 -35.78 -3.95
C LYS A 274 34.18 -36.26 -5.37
N ALA A 275 35.07 -37.10 -5.91
CA ALA A 275 34.99 -37.89 -7.15
C ALA A 275 33.88 -38.98 -7.07
N ARG A 276 33.12 -39.32 -8.14
CA ARG A 276 33.42 -40.10 -9.37
C ARG A 276 33.60 -41.63 -9.13
N ALA A 277 32.76 -42.48 -9.74
CA ALA A 277 32.95 -43.93 -10.00
C ALA A 277 31.90 -44.48 -11.03
N PRO A 278 32.11 -45.62 -11.75
CA PRO A 278 32.01 -45.66 -13.23
C PRO A 278 31.27 -46.87 -13.94
N VAL A 279 31.17 -46.80 -15.29
CA VAL A 279 30.96 -47.86 -16.35
C VAL A 279 29.54 -48.52 -16.39
N ALA A 280 28.88 -48.96 -17.48
CA ALA A 280 29.29 -49.55 -18.77
C ALA A 280 28.18 -49.49 -19.85
N THR A 281 28.59 -49.59 -21.12
CA THR A 281 27.75 -49.73 -22.33
C THR A 281 27.38 -51.18 -22.62
N LYS A 282 26.19 -51.43 -23.21
CA LYS A 282 25.94 -52.53 -24.17
C LYS A 282 24.66 -52.28 -25.00
N ARG A 283 24.79 -52.48 -26.32
CA ARG A 283 23.71 -52.56 -27.32
C ARG A 283 23.16 -53.99 -27.37
N SER A 284 21.85 -54.16 -27.57
CA SER A 284 21.30 -55.18 -28.46
C SER A 284 19.81 -54.94 -28.78
N SER A 285 19.51 -55.15 -30.06
CA SER A 285 18.27 -54.98 -30.83
C SER A 285 17.06 -55.83 -30.41
N GLY A 286 15.86 -55.26 -30.56
CA GLY A 286 14.58 -55.99 -30.63
C GLY A 286 13.39 -55.03 -30.54
N GLY A 287 12.67 -54.83 -31.65
CA GLY A 287 11.78 -53.69 -31.94
C GLY A 287 10.77 -53.30 -30.87
N LYS A 288 10.70 -52.00 -30.55
CA LYS A 288 9.93 -51.46 -29.42
C LYS A 288 9.43 -50.04 -29.70
N GLU A 289 8.52 -49.58 -28.83
CA GLU A 289 8.26 -48.17 -28.49
C GLU A 289 9.51 -47.29 -28.67
N PRO A 290 9.37 -45.97 -28.94
CA PRO A 290 10.54 -45.09 -29.06
C PRO A 290 11.47 -45.35 -27.86
N GLU A 291 12.68 -45.85 -28.14
CA GLU A 291 13.63 -46.36 -27.12
C GLU A 291 13.88 -45.35 -26.00
N SER A 292 13.66 -44.06 -26.28
CA SER A 292 13.92 -42.96 -25.36
C SER A 292 12.95 -42.87 -24.17
N LEU A 293 11.74 -43.45 -24.23
CA LEU A 293 10.79 -43.47 -23.09
C LEU A 293 11.04 -44.60 -22.09
N GLY A 294 11.98 -45.51 -22.37
CA GLY A 294 12.30 -46.64 -21.47
C GLY A 294 12.69 -46.19 -20.06
N LYS A 295 13.59 -45.19 -19.98
CA LYS A 295 14.01 -44.59 -18.70
C LYS A 295 12.87 -43.90 -17.96
N TYR A 296 11.91 -43.32 -18.68
CA TYR A 296 10.75 -42.70 -18.06
C TYR A 296 9.89 -43.76 -17.37
N ARG A 297 9.57 -44.84 -18.07
CA ARG A 297 8.77 -45.96 -17.53
C ARG A 297 9.45 -46.63 -16.33
N GLU A 298 10.75 -46.90 -16.39
CA GLU A 298 11.48 -47.58 -15.32
C GLU A 298 11.51 -46.78 -14.00
N LYS A 299 11.45 -45.44 -14.09
CA LYS A 299 11.52 -44.54 -12.95
C LYS A 299 10.17 -44.31 -12.25
N ARG A 300 9.05 -44.73 -12.81
CA ARG A 300 7.70 -44.47 -12.27
C ARG A 300 6.96 -45.76 -11.94
N ASP A 301 6.29 -45.74 -10.79
CA ASP A 301 5.24 -46.68 -10.48
C ASP A 301 3.87 -46.03 -10.72
N PHE A 302 3.28 -46.28 -11.88
CA PHE A 302 2.00 -45.67 -12.30
C PHE A 302 0.79 -46.10 -11.45
N LYS A 303 0.96 -47.02 -10.49
CA LYS A 303 -0.06 -47.27 -9.46
C LYS A 303 -0.03 -46.23 -8.35
N ASN A 304 1.12 -45.57 -8.15
CA ASN A 304 1.44 -44.73 -7.00
C ASN A 304 1.82 -43.28 -7.37
N THR A 305 1.91 -42.96 -8.66
CA THR A 305 2.09 -41.59 -9.17
C THR A 305 0.91 -41.18 -10.06
N PRO A 306 0.43 -39.91 -9.98
CA PRO A 306 -0.57 -39.38 -10.90
C PRO A 306 0.00 -39.04 -12.30
N GLU A 307 1.30 -39.26 -12.54
CA GLU A 307 1.95 -39.04 -13.84
C GLU A 307 1.39 -39.98 -14.94
N PRO A 308 1.23 -39.51 -16.19
CA PRO A 308 0.67 -40.32 -17.26
C PRO A 308 1.59 -41.46 -17.69
N ALA A 309 1.01 -42.66 -17.87
CA ALA A 309 1.72 -43.79 -18.47
C ALA A 309 1.98 -43.54 -19.97
N PRO A 310 3.12 -44.01 -20.53
CA PRO A 310 3.42 -43.84 -21.95
C PRO A 310 2.32 -44.45 -22.83
N ARG A 311 1.80 -43.67 -23.79
CA ARG A 311 0.84 -44.12 -24.80
C ARG A 311 1.35 -43.76 -26.19
N LYS A 312 0.87 -44.49 -27.21
CA LYS A 312 1.21 -44.23 -28.61
C LYS A 312 0.62 -42.86 -29.02
N PRO A 313 1.43 -41.88 -29.45
CA PRO A 313 0.94 -40.57 -29.84
C PRO A 313 0.04 -40.66 -31.08
N ARG A 314 -1.07 -39.91 -31.08
CA ARG A 314 -2.06 -39.91 -32.18
C ARG A 314 -1.67 -38.98 -33.35
N LYS A 315 -0.82 -37.98 -33.11
CA LYS A 315 -0.27 -37.02 -34.09
C LYS A 315 1.07 -36.46 -33.60
N THR A 316 1.92 -36.03 -34.52
CA THR A 316 3.16 -35.27 -34.26
C THR A 316 2.93 -33.78 -34.51
N GLY A 317 3.50 -32.92 -33.68
CA GLY A 317 3.45 -31.47 -33.78
C GLY A 317 4.78 -30.81 -33.38
N ASN A 318 4.71 -29.53 -33.07
CA ASN A 318 5.82 -28.67 -32.71
C ASN A 318 5.57 -27.97 -31.37
N SER A 319 4.95 -28.66 -30.42
CA SER A 319 4.60 -28.07 -29.13
C SER A 319 5.82 -27.92 -28.21
N PHE A 320 5.78 -26.92 -27.32
CA PHE A 320 6.67 -26.84 -26.17
C PHE A 320 5.86 -26.61 -24.90
N VAL A 321 6.44 -27.01 -23.77
CA VAL A 321 5.90 -26.73 -22.44
C VAL A 321 7.03 -26.41 -21.47
N ILE A 322 6.75 -25.50 -20.54
CA ILE A 322 7.60 -25.18 -19.41
C ILE A 322 6.81 -25.47 -18.15
N GLN A 323 7.29 -26.40 -17.34
CA GLN A 323 6.66 -26.75 -16.05
C GLN A 323 7.53 -26.25 -14.90
N GLU A 324 6.93 -25.56 -13.94
CA GLU A 324 7.56 -25.19 -12.68
C GLU A 324 7.44 -26.38 -11.71
N HIS A 325 8.58 -26.90 -11.25
CA HIS A 325 8.64 -28.11 -10.44
C HIS A 325 9.20 -27.80 -9.04
N HIS A 326 8.31 -27.78 -8.05
CA HIS A 326 8.63 -27.67 -6.63
C HIS A 326 9.00 -29.05 -6.04
N ALA A 327 10.08 -29.63 -6.54
CA ALA A 327 10.67 -30.86 -6.00
C ALA A 327 11.57 -30.57 -4.78
N ARG A 328 12.53 -31.45 -4.47
CA ARG A 328 13.57 -31.19 -3.45
C ARG A 328 14.33 -29.88 -3.69
N ALA A 329 14.47 -29.48 -4.95
CA ALA A 329 14.94 -28.18 -5.38
C ALA A 329 13.97 -27.63 -6.43
N HIS A 330 13.66 -26.34 -6.32
CA HIS A 330 12.83 -25.63 -7.29
C HIS A 330 13.59 -25.49 -8.62
N HIS A 331 12.94 -25.84 -9.72
CA HIS A 331 13.48 -25.72 -11.07
C HIS A 331 12.35 -25.65 -12.11
N PHE A 332 12.72 -25.31 -13.34
CA PHE A 332 11.81 -25.29 -14.48
C PHE A 332 12.17 -26.41 -15.45
N ASP A 333 11.23 -27.29 -15.76
CA ASP A 333 11.38 -28.27 -16.82
C ASP A 333 11.03 -27.64 -18.16
N PHE A 334 12.03 -27.41 -19.00
CA PHE A 334 11.88 -26.98 -20.39
C PHE A 334 11.74 -28.21 -21.29
N ARG A 335 10.68 -28.29 -22.09
CA ARG A 335 10.40 -29.47 -22.91
C ARG A 335 10.00 -29.08 -24.34
N LEU A 336 10.63 -29.70 -25.32
CA LEU A 336 10.30 -29.56 -26.73
C LEU A 336 9.76 -30.87 -27.28
N GLU A 337 8.65 -30.82 -28.02
CA GLU A 337 8.19 -31.96 -28.82
C GLU A 337 9.15 -32.19 -29.99
N ILE A 338 9.85 -33.32 -29.96
CA ILE A 338 10.75 -33.78 -31.02
C ILE A 338 10.46 -35.26 -31.27
N ASP A 339 10.20 -35.61 -32.53
CA ASP A 339 10.00 -36.99 -32.99
C ASP A 339 8.99 -37.79 -32.12
N SER A 340 7.90 -37.12 -31.70
CA SER A 340 6.76 -37.66 -30.91
C SER A 340 7.04 -37.92 -29.42
N VAL A 341 8.09 -37.35 -28.86
CA VAL A 341 8.36 -37.32 -27.42
C VAL A 341 8.68 -35.90 -26.95
N LEU A 342 8.53 -35.64 -25.65
CA LEU A 342 8.98 -34.41 -25.01
C LEU A 342 10.44 -34.57 -24.58
N VAL A 343 11.36 -34.05 -25.39
CA VAL A 343 12.78 -33.97 -25.03
C VAL A 343 12.94 -32.86 -24.00
N SER A 344 13.63 -33.15 -22.89
CA SER A 344 13.40 -32.44 -21.64
C SER A 344 14.68 -32.01 -20.93
N TRP A 345 14.66 -30.79 -20.38
CA TRP A 345 15.76 -30.22 -19.61
C TRP A 345 15.29 -29.59 -18.31
N ALA A 346 15.91 -29.94 -17.20
CA ALA A 346 15.74 -29.24 -15.93
C ALA A 346 16.61 -27.97 -15.91
N VAL A 347 15.99 -26.82 -15.68
CA VAL A 347 16.60 -25.49 -15.70
C VAL A 347 16.46 -24.84 -14.30
N PRO A 348 17.43 -25.02 -13.39
CA PRO A 348 17.30 -24.61 -11.98
C PRO A 348 17.11 -23.11 -11.76
N LYS A 349 17.57 -22.28 -12.70
CA LYS A 349 17.50 -20.81 -12.61
C LYS A 349 16.45 -20.19 -13.55
N GLY A 350 15.51 -21.01 -14.04
CA GLY A 350 14.48 -20.59 -14.99
C GLY A 350 15.00 -20.33 -16.40
N ILE A 351 14.07 -20.14 -17.34
CA ILE A 351 14.36 -19.91 -18.75
C ILE A 351 14.89 -18.47 -18.90
N PRO A 352 15.93 -18.21 -19.74
CA PRO A 352 16.43 -16.85 -19.93
C PRO A 352 15.34 -15.97 -20.60
N GLU A 353 15.00 -14.82 -19.99
CA GLU A 353 14.06 -13.84 -20.56
C GLU A 353 14.78 -12.65 -21.22
N ASP A 354 16.12 -12.64 -21.17
CA ASP A 354 16.97 -11.62 -21.76
C ASP A 354 18.20 -12.23 -22.46
N THR A 355 18.83 -11.45 -23.33
CA THR A 355 19.94 -11.90 -24.19
C THR A 355 21.30 -12.01 -23.48
N ALA A 356 21.44 -11.48 -22.27
CA ALA A 356 22.65 -11.54 -21.47
C ALA A 356 22.72 -12.84 -20.63
N ALA A 357 21.57 -13.34 -20.21
CA ALA A 357 21.45 -14.54 -19.40
C ALA A 357 21.84 -15.82 -20.15
N LYS A 358 22.71 -16.62 -19.50
CA LYS A 358 23.02 -18.01 -19.89
C LYS A 358 22.57 -18.93 -18.76
N ARG A 359 21.71 -19.90 -19.08
CA ARG A 359 21.12 -20.82 -18.09
C ARG A 359 21.62 -22.23 -18.32
N LEU A 360 22.00 -22.89 -17.23
CA LEU A 360 22.28 -24.33 -17.25
C LEU A 360 20.95 -25.07 -17.44
N ALA A 361 20.89 -25.90 -18.47
CA ALA A 361 19.79 -26.78 -18.79
C ALA A 361 20.30 -28.22 -18.74
N VAL A 362 19.93 -28.97 -17.71
CA VAL A 362 20.40 -30.34 -17.49
C VAL A 362 19.45 -31.29 -18.21
N HIS A 363 19.93 -32.02 -19.22
CA HIS A 363 19.08 -32.95 -19.98
C HIS A 363 18.63 -34.10 -19.08
N VAL A 364 17.31 -34.33 -19.00
CA VAL A 364 16.69 -35.41 -18.21
C VAL A 364 16.11 -36.46 -19.16
N GLU A 365 15.44 -37.50 -18.66
CA GLU A 365 14.77 -38.46 -19.54
C GLU A 365 13.67 -37.81 -20.38
N ASP A 366 13.40 -38.37 -21.55
CA ASP A 366 12.28 -37.94 -22.41
C ASP A 366 10.95 -38.30 -21.75
N HIS A 367 9.92 -37.49 -22.00
CA HIS A 367 8.59 -37.67 -21.43
C HIS A 367 7.55 -37.95 -22.54
N PRO A 368 6.45 -38.69 -22.23
CA PRO A 368 5.38 -38.87 -23.20
C PRO A 368 4.67 -37.54 -23.48
N LEU A 369 4.10 -37.35 -24.68
CA LEU A 369 3.40 -36.10 -25.03
C LEU A 369 2.26 -35.73 -24.06
N ASP A 370 1.54 -36.74 -23.55
CA ASP A 370 0.48 -36.56 -22.55
C ASP A 370 1.01 -35.93 -21.23
N TYR A 371 2.31 -36.01 -20.95
CA TYR A 371 2.92 -35.33 -19.81
C TYR A 371 2.91 -33.80 -19.96
N GLY A 372 2.84 -33.29 -21.18
CA GLY A 372 2.87 -31.85 -21.44
C GLY A 372 1.64 -31.09 -20.94
N SER A 373 0.55 -31.80 -20.62
CA SER A 373 -0.66 -31.23 -19.98
C SER A 373 -0.78 -31.58 -18.50
N PHE A 374 0.20 -32.26 -17.91
CA PHE A 374 0.16 -32.68 -16.51
C PHE A 374 0.44 -31.49 -15.56
N GLU A 375 -0.47 -31.30 -14.61
CA GLU A 375 -0.31 -30.46 -13.43
C GLU A 375 -0.78 -31.24 -12.21
N GLY A 376 -0.04 -31.19 -11.11
CA GLY A 376 -0.39 -31.95 -9.92
C GLY A 376 0.75 -32.13 -8.93
N THR A 377 0.47 -32.81 -7.81
CA THR A 377 1.48 -33.13 -6.80
C THR A 377 1.86 -34.60 -6.89
N ILE A 378 3.14 -34.87 -7.16
CA ILE A 378 3.71 -36.22 -7.18
C ILE A 378 3.97 -36.62 -5.71
N PRO A 379 3.35 -37.71 -5.19
CA PRO A 379 3.45 -38.08 -3.79
C PRO A 379 4.87 -38.38 -3.32
N LYS A 380 5.17 -38.09 -2.04
CA LYS A 380 6.45 -38.41 -1.40
C LYS A 380 6.74 -39.91 -1.53
N GLY A 381 7.97 -40.26 -1.92
CA GLY A 381 8.40 -41.63 -2.17
C GLY A 381 8.50 -41.99 -3.65
N ASN A 382 7.82 -41.25 -4.52
CA ASN A 382 7.96 -41.38 -5.98
C ASN A 382 9.13 -40.54 -6.52
N TYR A 383 9.69 -40.96 -7.66
CA TYR A 383 10.70 -40.19 -8.38
C TYR A 383 10.12 -38.85 -8.84
N GLY A 384 10.82 -37.74 -8.59
CA GLY A 384 10.29 -36.40 -8.91
C GLY A 384 9.23 -35.87 -7.93
N ALA A 385 9.08 -36.44 -6.73
CA ALA A 385 8.14 -35.96 -5.71
C ALA A 385 8.20 -34.44 -5.51
N GLY A 386 7.05 -33.79 -5.62
CA GLY A 386 6.91 -32.32 -5.67
C GLY A 386 5.66 -31.89 -6.43
N THR A 387 5.37 -30.58 -6.39
CA THR A 387 4.25 -29.99 -7.15
C THR A 387 4.74 -29.51 -8.51
N VAL A 388 4.01 -29.87 -9.57
CA VAL A 388 4.26 -29.50 -10.96
C VAL A 388 3.12 -28.61 -11.45
N THR A 389 3.45 -27.42 -11.97
CA THR A 389 2.49 -26.47 -12.58
C THR A 389 3.00 -26.01 -13.95
N ILE A 390 2.11 -25.72 -14.90
CA ILE A 390 2.50 -25.23 -16.22
C ILE A 390 2.78 -23.72 -16.14
N TRP A 391 4.03 -23.34 -16.38
CA TRP A 391 4.49 -21.95 -16.36
C TRP A 391 4.26 -21.26 -17.71
N ASP A 392 4.53 -21.96 -18.83
CA ASP A 392 4.23 -21.50 -20.19
C ASP A 392 4.06 -22.68 -21.14
N LYS A 393 3.35 -22.48 -22.25
CA LYS A 393 3.15 -23.48 -23.30
C LYS A 393 2.89 -22.81 -24.64
N GLY A 394 3.21 -23.51 -25.71
CA GLY A 394 2.94 -23.01 -27.06
C GLY A 394 3.60 -23.86 -28.13
N GLU A 395 4.04 -23.20 -29.20
CA GLU A 395 4.69 -23.84 -30.35
C GLU A 395 6.13 -23.36 -30.48
N TRP A 396 7.00 -24.22 -31.02
CA TRP A 396 8.37 -23.88 -31.36
C TRP A 396 8.64 -24.17 -32.84
N GLU A 397 9.63 -23.49 -33.41
CA GLU A 397 10.08 -23.75 -34.78
C GLU A 397 11.61 -23.70 -34.88
N PRO A 398 12.25 -24.63 -35.59
CA PRO A 398 13.69 -24.59 -35.82
C PRO A 398 14.06 -23.47 -36.79
N MET A 399 15.17 -22.79 -36.54
CA MET A 399 15.65 -21.71 -37.44
C MET A 399 16.36 -22.25 -38.69
N GLU A 400 16.92 -23.46 -38.61
CA GLU A 400 17.75 -24.05 -39.67
C GLU A 400 17.06 -25.25 -40.32
N LYS A 401 17.20 -25.41 -41.65
CA LYS A 401 16.59 -26.53 -42.39
C LYS A 401 17.16 -27.90 -41.97
N GLU A 402 18.45 -27.96 -41.66
CA GLU A 402 19.14 -29.19 -41.23
C GLU A 402 19.25 -29.32 -39.69
N TRP A 403 18.35 -28.68 -38.92
CA TRP A 403 18.43 -28.61 -37.46
C TRP A 403 18.58 -29.96 -36.74
N ARG A 404 18.09 -31.07 -37.31
CA ARG A 404 18.26 -32.41 -36.73
C ARG A 404 19.72 -32.85 -36.68
N LYS A 405 20.52 -32.51 -37.71
CA LYS A 405 21.96 -32.79 -37.73
C LYS A 405 22.69 -31.92 -36.71
N ASP A 406 22.29 -30.66 -36.58
CA ASP A 406 22.89 -29.72 -35.62
C ASP A 406 22.55 -30.12 -34.18
N PHE A 407 21.32 -30.55 -33.92
CA PHE A 407 20.88 -31.02 -32.62
C PHE A 407 21.64 -32.28 -32.18
N ALA A 408 21.87 -33.21 -33.12
CA ALA A 408 22.71 -34.39 -32.91
C ALA A 408 24.17 -34.02 -32.58
N LYS A 409 24.71 -32.93 -33.18
CA LYS A 409 26.01 -32.34 -32.84
C LYS A 409 25.99 -31.50 -31.56
N GLY A 410 24.83 -31.34 -30.92
CA GLY A 410 24.67 -30.61 -29.67
C GLY A 410 24.33 -29.13 -29.80
N THR A 411 23.72 -28.69 -30.89
CA THR A 411 23.29 -27.29 -31.06
C THR A 411 21.89 -27.19 -31.67
N LEU A 412 21.01 -26.39 -31.09
CA LEU A 412 19.67 -26.12 -31.64
C LEU A 412 19.34 -24.64 -31.51
N LYS A 413 19.00 -24.01 -32.64
CA LYS A 413 18.47 -22.65 -32.69
C LYS A 413 17.00 -22.69 -33.12
N PHE A 414 16.14 -22.00 -32.39
CA PHE A 414 14.69 -22.11 -32.58
C PHE A 414 13.97 -20.84 -32.10
N HIS A 415 12.75 -20.62 -32.57
CA HIS A 415 11.83 -19.64 -32.00
C HIS A 415 10.83 -20.33 -31.07
N LEU A 416 10.49 -19.66 -29.97
CA LEU A 416 9.36 -19.99 -29.10
C LEU A 416 8.21 -19.03 -29.36
N LYS A 417 6.99 -19.57 -29.37
CA LYS A 417 5.72 -18.84 -29.43
C LYS A 417 4.81 -19.31 -28.29
N GLY A 418 5.04 -18.78 -27.10
CA GLY A 418 4.27 -19.04 -25.88
C GLY A 418 3.35 -17.88 -25.48
N GLY A 419 2.67 -18.06 -24.35
CA GLY A 419 1.94 -16.98 -23.69
C GLY A 419 2.85 -16.05 -22.89
N ARG A 420 4.01 -16.53 -22.43
CA ARG A 420 5.02 -15.74 -21.70
C ARG A 420 6.29 -15.52 -22.49
N LEU A 421 6.84 -16.56 -23.12
CA LEU A 421 8.06 -16.47 -23.92
C LEU A 421 7.73 -16.35 -25.41
N ASN A 422 8.25 -15.29 -26.04
CA ASN A 422 8.24 -15.12 -27.48
C ASN A 422 9.62 -14.68 -27.96
N GLY A 423 10.22 -15.41 -28.90
CA GLY A 423 11.49 -14.99 -29.52
C GLY A 423 12.49 -16.12 -29.78
N PRO A 424 13.69 -15.79 -30.27
CA PRO A 424 14.71 -16.74 -30.67
C PRO A 424 15.56 -17.22 -29.49
N TYR A 425 15.89 -18.51 -29.47
CA TYR A 425 16.66 -19.19 -28.44
C TYR A 425 17.73 -20.11 -29.03
N LEU A 426 18.76 -20.36 -28.24
CA LEU A 426 19.85 -21.30 -28.50
C LEU A 426 19.95 -22.29 -27.35
N LEU A 427 20.02 -23.57 -27.71
CA LEU A 427 20.40 -24.65 -26.82
C LEU A 427 21.73 -25.27 -27.32
N ALA A 428 22.78 -25.22 -26.50
CA ALA A 428 24.12 -25.71 -26.85
C ALA A 428 24.67 -26.69 -25.79
N ARG A 429 25.05 -27.90 -26.22
CA ARG A 429 25.55 -28.96 -25.35
C ARG A 429 26.95 -28.61 -24.84
N MET A 430 27.15 -28.73 -23.54
CA MET A 430 28.43 -28.48 -22.89
C MET A 430 29.31 -29.73 -22.95
N LYS A 431 30.63 -29.59 -22.70
CA LYS A 431 31.58 -30.71 -22.69
C LYS A 431 31.27 -31.75 -21.59
N GLU A 432 30.63 -31.32 -20.51
CA GLU A 432 30.21 -32.18 -19.41
C GLU A 432 28.76 -32.64 -19.64
N GLU A 433 28.56 -33.91 -19.99
CA GLU A 433 27.20 -34.47 -20.07
C GLU A 433 26.59 -34.66 -18.67
N PRO A 434 25.28 -34.44 -18.48
CA PRO A 434 24.23 -34.15 -19.47
C PRO A 434 23.92 -32.65 -19.65
N ASN A 435 24.89 -31.75 -19.44
CA ASN A 435 24.64 -30.32 -19.35
C ASN A 435 24.53 -29.63 -20.72
N TRP A 436 23.55 -28.73 -20.83
CA TRP A 436 23.36 -27.81 -21.94
C TRP A 436 23.32 -26.37 -21.43
N MET A 437 23.57 -25.43 -22.33
CA MET A 437 23.41 -24.01 -22.11
C MET A 437 22.20 -23.52 -22.91
N LEU A 438 21.20 -23.00 -22.22
CA LEU A 438 20.06 -22.30 -22.81
C LEU A 438 20.31 -20.79 -22.77
N LYS A 439 20.11 -20.12 -23.90
CA LYS A 439 20.33 -18.68 -24.05
C LYS A 439 19.27 -18.08 -24.99
N MET A 440 18.74 -16.90 -24.64
CA MET A 440 17.95 -16.11 -25.58
C MET A 440 18.88 -15.40 -26.58
N LEU A 441 18.56 -15.50 -27.87
CA LEU A 441 19.29 -14.83 -28.94
C LEU A 441 18.75 -13.41 -29.15
N ASN A 442 19.57 -12.53 -29.73
CA ASN A 442 19.15 -11.15 -29.99
C ASN A 442 18.10 -11.12 -31.12
N PRO A 443 16.86 -10.64 -30.87
CA PRO A 443 15.84 -10.56 -31.91
C PRO A 443 16.22 -9.63 -33.07
N ALA A 444 17.08 -8.64 -32.85
CA ALA A 444 17.52 -7.71 -33.89
C ALA A 444 18.46 -8.37 -34.93
N THR A 445 19.24 -9.38 -34.53
CA THR A 445 20.13 -10.13 -35.42
C THR A 445 19.53 -11.46 -35.88
N HIS A 446 18.37 -11.82 -35.31
CA HIS A 446 17.61 -13.03 -35.60
C HIS A 446 16.12 -12.68 -35.66
N PRO A 447 15.68 -11.94 -36.72
CA PRO A 447 14.31 -11.49 -36.84
C PRO A 447 13.35 -12.68 -36.94
N GLN A 448 12.15 -12.53 -36.35
CA GLN A 448 11.10 -13.55 -36.35
C GLN A 448 10.77 -14.01 -37.78
N ALA A 449 10.41 -15.29 -37.94
CA ALA A 449 9.77 -15.76 -39.15
C ALA A 449 8.50 -14.94 -39.42
N SER A 450 8.38 -14.46 -40.65
CA SER A 450 7.38 -13.52 -41.15
C SER A 450 5.94 -13.84 -40.69
N PHE A 451 5.34 -12.96 -39.91
CA PHE A 451 3.88 -12.81 -39.87
C PHE A 451 3.50 -11.68 -40.83
N ALA A 452 2.56 -11.96 -41.74
CA ALA A 452 2.14 -11.08 -42.82
C ALA A 452 1.70 -9.70 -42.32
N ALA A 453 2.48 -8.66 -42.62
CA ALA A 453 2.12 -7.28 -42.40
C ALA A 453 1.10 -6.84 -43.46
N VAL A 454 -0.07 -6.38 -43.02
CA VAL A 454 -0.89 -5.45 -43.80
C VAL A 454 -0.05 -4.19 -43.97
N ARG A 455 0.20 -3.80 -45.24
CA ARG A 455 1.09 -2.68 -45.62
C ARG A 455 0.39 -1.35 -45.85
N GLU A 456 -0.94 -1.29 -45.72
CA GLU A 456 -1.71 -0.06 -45.96
C GLU A 456 -1.95 0.72 -44.67
N THR A 457 -1.54 2.00 -44.66
CA THR A 457 -1.85 2.96 -43.59
C THR A 457 -3.33 3.32 -43.67
N PRO A 458 -4.15 3.04 -42.64
CA PRO A 458 -5.57 3.35 -42.69
C PRO A 458 -5.80 4.87 -42.67
N ALA A 459 -6.83 5.33 -43.39
CA ALA A 459 -7.21 6.75 -43.42
C ALA A 459 -7.57 7.30 -42.03
N TYR A 460 -8.14 6.46 -41.15
CA TYR A 460 -8.48 6.83 -39.78
C TYR A 460 -8.50 5.59 -38.88
N VAL A 461 -8.10 5.76 -37.62
CA VAL A 461 -8.22 4.74 -36.57
C VAL A 461 -9.00 5.33 -35.41
N ALA A 462 -10.13 4.74 -35.04
CA ALA A 462 -10.90 5.21 -33.89
C ALA A 462 -10.10 5.06 -32.59
N PRO A 463 -10.21 6.00 -31.63
CA PRO A 463 -9.46 5.94 -30.39
C PRO A 463 -9.81 4.72 -29.51
N GLN A 464 -8.80 4.20 -28.82
CA GLN A 464 -9.01 3.34 -27.65
C GLN A 464 -9.60 4.15 -26.49
N LEU A 465 -10.51 3.54 -25.72
CA LEU A 465 -11.24 4.20 -24.66
C LEU A 465 -10.74 3.78 -23.28
N ALA A 466 -11.03 4.57 -22.26
CA ALA A 466 -10.66 4.28 -20.88
C ALA A 466 -11.90 4.12 -19.98
N GLN A 467 -11.88 3.11 -19.11
CA GLN A 467 -12.88 2.90 -18.07
C GLN A 467 -12.65 3.83 -16.87
N VAL A 468 -13.71 4.44 -16.32
CA VAL A 468 -13.59 5.22 -15.08
C VAL A 468 -13.39 4.28 -13.90
N VAL A 469 -12.42 4.58 -13.04
CA VAL A 469 -12.17 3.85 -11.80
C VAL A 469 -12.07 4.83 -10.63
N SER A 470 -12.59 4.43 -9.47
CA SER A 470 -12.53 5.21 -8.23
C SER A 470 -11.21 5.05 -7.47
N THR A 471 -10.43 4.04 -7.82
CA THR A 471 -9.12 3.78 -7.25
C THR A 471 -8.09 3.57 -8.35
N VAL A 472 -6.91 4.13 -8.17
CA VAL A 472 -5.80 4.00 -9.13
C VAL A 472 -5.36 2.53 -9.19
N PRO A 473 -5.43 1.87 -10.36
CA PRO A 473 -5.05 0.47 -10.49
C PRO A 473 -3.57 0.23 -10.20
N ARG A 474 -3.23 -0.97 -9.75
CA ARG A 474 -1.85 -1.39 -9.49
C ARG A 474 -1.55 -2.69 -10.19
N GLY A 475 -0.32 -2.86 -10.67
CA GLY A 475 0.13 -4.09 -11.31
C GLY A 475 1.53 -3.95 -11.89
N ARG A 476 2.26 -5.05 -12.04
CA ARG A 476 3.63 -5.06 -12.57
C ARG A 476 3.73 -4.45 -13.98
N ASP A 477 2.67 -4.62 -14.77
CA ASP A 477 2.56 -4.10 -16.14
C ASP A 477 1.63 -2.89 -16.24
N ILE A 478 1.31 -2.20 -15.13
CA ILE A 478 0.52 -0.96 -15.18
C ILE A 478 1.46 0.24 -15.16
N ILE A 479 1.20 1.19 -16.06
CA ILE A 479 1.82 2.53 -16.04
C ILE A 479 0.75 3.60 -15.85
N HIS A 480 1.19 4.79 -15.44
CA HIS A 480 0.34 5.95 -15.25
C HIS A 480 0.84 7.12 -16.09
N GLU A 481 -0.08 7.90 -16.63
CA GLU A 481 0.14 9.16 -17.35
C GLU A 481 -0.81 10.22 -16.81
N LEU A 482 -0.48 11.50 -16.96
CA LEU A 482 -1.41 12.58 -16.61
C LEU A 482 -2.63 12.53 -17.53
N LYS A 483 -3.81 12.79 -16.97
CA LYS A 483 -5.00 13.05 -17.79
C LYS A 483 -4.98 14.52 -18.17
N PHE A 484 -4.91 14.76 -19.48
CA PHE A 484 -5.01 16.09 -20.06
C PHE A 484 -6.46 16.46 -20.35
N ASP A 485 -6.72 17.76 -20.24
CA ASP A 485 -8.00 18.40 -20.53
C ASP A 485 -7.89 19.11 -21.89
N GLY A 486 -8.56 18.56 -22.91
CA GLY A 486 -8.29 18.93 -24.30
C GLY A 486 -9.20 18.25 -25.33
N TYR A 487 -8.80 18.34 -26.60
CA TYR A 487 -9.42 17.58 -27.69
C TYR A 487 -8.57 16.35 -28.04
N ARG A 488 -9.18 15.18 -27.97
CA ARG A 488 -8.58 13.93 -28.43
C ARG A 488 -8.45 13.94 -29.96
N LEU A 489 -7.22 13.82 -30.45
CA LEU A 489 -6.92 13.82 -31.88
C LEU A 489 -6.21 12.53 -32.32
N ILE A 490 -6.53 12.10 -33.53
CA ILE A 490 -5.82 11.06 -34.28
C ILE A 490 -5.15 11.76 -35.46
N ILE A 491 -3.82 11.81 -35.44
CA ILE A 491 -3.05 12.45 -36.49
C ILE A 491 -2.53 11.38 -37.43
N VAL A 492 -3.01 11.41 -38.66
CA VAL A 492 -2.62 10.47 -39.71
C VAL A 492 -1.74 11.21 -40.68
N LYS A 493 -0.51 10.73 -40.86
CA LYS A 493 0.37 11.14 -41.94
C LYS A 493 0.53 9.97 -42.90
N HIS A 494 0.22 10.19 -44.16
CA HIS A 494 0.36 9.19 -45.20
C HIS A 494 0.97 9.80 -46.46
N ASP A 495 2.04 9.21 -46.98
CA ASP A 495 2.82 9.69 -48.13
C ASP A 495 3.22 11.18 -48.07
N GLY A 496 3.37 11.73 -46.86
CA GLY A 496 3.72 13.14 -46.66
C GLY A 496 2.54 14.12 -46.64
N ASP A 497 1.31 13.63 -46.69
CA ASP A 497 0.10 14.40 -46.39
C ASP A 497 -0.38 14.10 -44.96
N LEU A 498 -0.74 15.14 -44.21
CA LEU A 498 -1.15 15.03 -42.82
C LEU A 498 -2.57 15.51 -42.61
N THR A 499 -3.39 14.66 -42.00
CA THR A 499 -4.78 14.95 -41.63
C THR A 499 -4.94 14.83 -40.11
N VAL A 500 -5.63 15.80 -39.52
CA VAL A 500 -5.93 15.84 -38.08
C VAL A 500 -7.38 15.47 -37.87
N TYR A 501 -7.63 14.25 -37.39
CA TYR A 501 -8.97 13.78 -37.09
C TYR A 501 -9.34 14.00 -35.63
N THR A 502 -10.56 14.44 -35.38
CA THR A 502 -11.18 14.38 -34.05
C THR A 502 -11.48 12.94 -33.65
N ARG A 503 -11.84 12.73 -32.37
CA ARG A 503 -12.33 11.45 -31.83
C ARG A 503 -13.42 10.75 -32.65
N ASN A 504 -14.26 11.50 -33.36
CA ASN A 504 -15.36 10.95 -34.16
C ASN A 504 -15.02 10.87 -35.66
N GLY A 505 -13.75 11.07 -36.04
CA GLY A 505 -13.29 10.98 -37.43
C GLY A 505 -13.59 12.23 -38.28
N HIS A 506 -14.01 13.34 -37.68
CA HIS A 506 -14.11 14.60 -38.42
C HIS A 506 -12.73 15.18 -38.68
N ASP A 507 -12.47 15.56 -39.93
CA ASP A 507 -11.25 16.27 -40.34
C ASP A 507 -11.28 17.72 -39.81
N TRP A 508 -10.39 18.01 -38.87
CA TRP A 508 -10.19 19.33 -38.27
C TRP A 508 -8.81 19.90 -38.62
N THR A 509 -8.20 19.45 -39.72
CA THR A 509 -6.88 19.91 -40.18
C THR A 509 -6.84 21.43 -40.30
N ASP A 510 -7.92 22.05 -40.81
CA ASP A 510 -8.00 23.50 -40.94
C ASP A 510 -7.96 24.24 -39.61
N LYS A 511 -8.53 23.66 -38.55
CA LYS A 511 -8.56 24.23 -37.19
C LYS A 511 -7.20 24.10 -36.48
N PHE A 512 -6.39 23.10 -36.85
CA PHE A 512 -5.08 22.84 -36.29
C PHE A 512 -3.92 23.07 -37.28
N LYS A 513 -4.09 24.00 -38.24
CA LYS A 513 -3.10 24.32 -39.29
C LYS A 513 -1.65 24.44 -38.80
N PRO A 514 -1.34 25.19 -37.71
CA PRO A 514 0.04 25.31 -37.23
C PRO A 514 0.64 23.96 -36.80
N LEU A 515 -0.12 23.17 -36.04
CA LEU A 515 0.26 21.83 -35.59
C LEU A 515 0.43 20.87 -36.77
N ALA A 516 -0.50 20.88 -37.72
CA ALA A 516 -0.46 20.05 -38.91
C ALA A 516 0.81 20.33 -39.75
N ARG A 517 1.16 21.60 -39.97
CA ARG A 517 2.39 21.98 -40.68
C ARG A 517 3.65 21.49 -39.96
N HIS A 518 3.69 21.63 -38.63
CA HIS A 518 4.84 21.19 -37.83
C HIS A 518 5.06 19.68 -37.97
N LEU A 519 4.03 18.87 -37.70
CA LEU A 519 4.11 17.41 -37.82
C LEU A 519 4.32 16.93 -39.27
N ASN A 520 3.84 17.67 -40.27
CA ASN A 520 4.07 17.28 -41.66
C ASN A 520 5.56 17.38 -42.07
N SER A 521 6.34 18.23 -41.38
CA SER A 521 7.79 18.33 -41.60
C SER A 521 8.62 17.22 -40.96
N VAL A 522 8.04 16.45 -40.03
CA VAL A 522 8.73 15.39 -39.28
C VAL A 522 8.84 14.11 -40.13
N SER A 523 10.01 13.49 -40.20
CA SER A 523 10.19 12.15 -40.81
C SER A 523 9.83 11.05 -39.80
N PRO A 524 9.23 9.91 -40.22
CA PRO A 524 9.01 9.42 -41.58
C PRO A 524 7.75 9.98 -42.27
N LYS A 525 7.48 9.54 -43.52
CA LYS A 525 6.31 9.95 -44.30
C LYS A 525 5.00 9.31 -43.87
N ASP A 526 5.05 8.15 -43.21
CA ASP A 526 3.89 7.39 -42.76
C ASP A 526 3.91 7.19 -41.24
N PHE A 527 2.92 7.74 -40.54
CA PHE A 527 2.68 7.42 -39.13
C PHE A 527 1.24 7.73 -38.72
N ILE A 528 0.77 7.09 -37.65
CA ILE A 528 -0.48 7.45 -36.99
C ILE A 528 -0.24 7.64 -35.50
N LEU A 529 -0.49 8.86 -35.02
CA LEU A 529 -0.36 9.24 -33.61
C LEU A 529 -1.73 9.34 -32.94
N ASP A 530 -1.76 8.92 -31.68
CA ASP A 530 -2.89 9.12 -30.78
C ASP A 530 -2.44 10.03 -29.62
N GLY A 531 -3.17 11.14 -29.43
CA GLY A 531 -2.74 12.21 -28.51
C GLY A 531 -3.86 13.17 -28.11
N GLU A 532 -3.53 14.14 -27.27
CA GLU A 532 -4.44 15.21 -26.85
C GLU A 532 -3.92 16.57 -27.30
N ALA A 533 -4.76 17.39 -27.91
CA ALA A 533 -4.49 18.81 -28.12
C ALA A 533 -4.83 19.59 -26.86
N VAL A 534 -3.88 20.40 -26.39
CA VAL A 534 -3.96 21.13 -25.12
C VAL A 534 -3.44 22.56 -25.27
N VAL A 535 -3.93 23.46 -24.43
CA VAL A 535 -3.31 24.77 -24.17
C VAL A 535 -2.88 24.81 -22.72
N TRP A 536 -1.64 25.23 -22.47
CA TRP A 536 -1.07 25.33 -21.14
C TRP A 536 -1.36 26.71 -20.54
N ASP A 537 -1.82 26.74 -19.30
CA ASP A 537 -1.91 27.99 -18.53
C ASP A 537 -0.53 28.42 -17.99
N GLU A 538 -0.48 29.59 -17.33
CA GLU A 538 0.74 30.15 -16.73
C GLU A 538 1.38 29.25 -15.66
N GLN A 539 0.62 28.30 -15.11
CA GLN A 539 1.08 27.33 -14.12
C GLN A 539 1.41 25.96 -14.74
N GLY A 540 1.36 25.84 -16.08
CA GLY A 540 1.69 24.61 -16.80
C GLY A 540 0.58 23.56 -16.76
N ARG A 541 -0.68 23.93 -16.54
CA ARG A 541 -1.84 23.03 -16.54
C ARG A 541 -2.59 23.12 -17.87
N SER A 542 -3.13 22.00 -18.36
CA SER A 542 -3.98 22.00 -19.55
C SER A 542 -5.37 22.57 -19.25
N SER A 543 -5.84 23.51 -20.06
CA SER A 543 -7.15 24.18 -19.92
C SER A 543 -7.99 24.02 -21.18
N PHE A 544 -9.18 23.42 -21.05
CA PHE A 544 -10.08 23.23 -22.17
C PHE A 544 -10.74 24.53 -22.65
N GLY A 545 -11.08 25.43 -21.73
CA GLY A 545 -11.62 26.74 -22.08
C GLY A 545 -10.64 27.56 -22.93
N ASP A 546 -9.37 27.58 -22.52
CA ASP A 546 -8.31 28.27 -23.26
C ASP A 546 -8.05 27.62 -24.62
N LEU A 547 -8.17 26.30 -24.72
CA LEU A 547 -8.12 25.58 -26.00
C LEU A 547 -9.23 26.01 -26.96
N GLN A 548 -10.47 26.16 -26.48
CA GLN A 548 -11.57 26.65 -27.31
C GLN A 548 -11.37 28.09 -27.78
N ALA A 549 -10.82 28.95 -26.93
CA ALA A 549 -10.45 30.31 -27.29
C ALA A 549 -9.31 30.33 -28.33
N ALA A 550 -8.28 29.51 -28.13
CA ALA A 550 -7.15 29.37 -29.04
C ALA A 550 -7.59 28.91 -30.44
N LEU A 551 -8.51 27.95 -30.52
CA LEU A 551 -9.07 27.50 -31.80
C LEU A 551 -9.76 28.61 -32.62
N LYS A 552 -10.29 29.65 -31.95
CA LYS A 552 -10.97 30.78 -32.62
C LYS A 552 -10.03 31.91 -32.98
N GLY A 553 -8.93 32.12 -32.24
CA GLY A 553 -8.09 33.31 -32.39
C GLY A 553 -6.58 33.08 -32.46
N ARG A 554 -6.03 32.08 -31.75
CA ARG A 554 -4.59 31.86 -31.57
C ARG A 554 -4.22 30.36 -31.67
N PRO A 555 -4.48 29.69 -32.81
CA PRO A 555 -4.24 28.24 -32.94
C PRO A 555 -2.75 27.87 -32.87
N ASP A 556 -1.84 28.85 -32.94
CA ASP A 556 -0.39 28.71 -32.76
C ASP A 556 0.02 28.33 -31.33
N THR A 557 -0.83 28.58 -30.33
CA THR A 557 -0.53 28.26 -28.92
C THR A 557 -0.88 26.82 -28.53
N ILE A 558 -1.55 26.10 -29.42
CA ILE A 558 -2.02 24.73 -29.16
C ILE A 558 -0.85 23.75 -29.27
N SER A 559 -0.63 22.97 -28.21
CA SER A 559 0.32 21.87 -28.18
C SER A 559 -0.39 20.52 -28.39
N PHE A 560 0.34 19.52 -28.88
CA PHE A 560 -0.12 18.13 -28.98
C PHE A 560 0.74 17.23 -28.10
N VAL A 561 0.09 16.53 -27.17
CA VAL A 561 0.72 15.54 -26.30
C VAL A 561 0.40 14.15 -26.84
N ALA A 562 1.38 13.53 -27.49
CA ALA A 562 1.28 12.17 -28.01
C ALA A 562 1.51 11.15 -26.90
N PHE A 563 0.68 10.11 -26.83
CA PHE A 563 0.84 9.03 -25.85
C PHE A 563 0.68 7.62 -26.42
N ASP A 564 0.46 7.48 -27.73
CA ASP A 564 0.54 6.20 -28.44
C ASP A 564 0.92 6.40 -29.92
N LEU A 565 1.51 5.35 -30.52
CA LEU A 565 1.92 5.30 -31.92
C LEU A 565 1.32 4.04 -32.56
N LEU A 566 0.38 4.23 -33.50
CA LEU A 566 -0.46 3.15 -34.03
C LEU A 566 0.10 2.56 -35.32
N HIS A 567 0.74 3.41 -36.15
CA HIS A 567 1.45 3.02 -37.37
C HIS A 567 2.75 3.79 -37.47
N PHE A 568 3.76 3.15 -38.05
CA PHE A 568 5.08 3.76 -38.26
C PHE A 568 5.73 3.15 -39.51
N ASP A 569 6.01 3.98 -40.51
CA ASP A 569 6.69 3.61 -41.76
C ASP A 569 6.03 2.41 -42.47
N GLY A 570 4.70 2.49 -42.67
CA GLY A 570 3.90 1.43 -43.30
C GLY A 570 3.66 0.18 -42.43
N LEU A 571 4.19 0.12 -41.21
CA LEU A 571 3.95 -0.99 -40.28
C LEU A 571 2.79 -0.67 -39.32
N ASN A 572 1.83 -1.59 -39.24
CA ASN A 572 0.78 -1.57 -38.23
C ASN A 572 1.34 -2.02 -36.87
N LEU A 573 1.35 -1.12 -35.88
CA LEU A 573 1.88 -1.39 -34.54
C LEU A 573 0.80 -1.78 -33.53
N ARG A 574 -0.49 -1.71 -33.89
CA ARG A 574 -1.62 -1.91 -32.94
C ARG A 574 -1.64 -3.29 -32.30
N ASP A 575 -1.12 -4.30 -33.00
CA ASP A 575 -1.01 -5.67 -32.51
C ASP A 575 0.27 -5.95 -31.70
N LEU A 576 1.09 -4.92 -31.45
CA LEU A 576 2.23 -4.99 -30.53
C LEU A 576 1.84 -4.49 -29.13
N PRO A 577 2.48 -4.98 -28.05
CA PRO A 577 2.30 -4.46 -26.70
C PRO A 577 2.62 -2.96 -26.59
N LEU A 578 1.92 -2.25 -25.71
CA LEU A 578 2.11 -0.81 -25.47
C LEU A 578 3.57 -0.45 -25.19
N ARG A 579 4.32 -1.31 -24.48
CA ARG A 579 5.76 -1.12 -24.23
C ARG A 579 6.58 -0.89 -25.51
N GLU A 580 6.31 -1.66 -26.56
CA GLU A 580 7.01 -1.54 -27.84
C GLU A 580 6.56 -0.30 -28.62
N ARG A 581 5.27 0.05 -28.53
CA ARG A 581 4.74 1.26 -29.17
C ARG A 581 5.28 2.54 -28.54
N GLN A 582 5.37 2.59 -27.20
CA GLN A 582 5.97 3.73 -26.47
C GLN A 582 7.45 3.91 -26.78
N LYS A 583 8.20 2.82 -26.91
CA LYS A 583 9.62 2.88 -27.31
C LYS A 583 9.78 3.54 -28.69
N ARG A 584 8.98 3.13 -29.68
CA ARG A 584 8.98 3.73 -31.02
C ARG A 584 8.42 5.15 -31.05
N LEU A 585 7.44 5.45 -30.21
CA LEU A 585 6.91 6.81 -30.05
C LEU A 585 8.01 7.77 -29.58
N ALA A 586 8.83 7.35 -28.61
CA ALA A 586 9.95 8.14 -28.12
C ALA A 586 11.05 8.37 -29.17
N GLU A 587 11.17 7.50 -30.19
CA GLU A 587 12.06 7.71 -31.33
C GLU A 587 11.52 8.79 -32.29
N LEU A 588 10.20 8.88 -32.46
CA LEU A 588 9.54 9.88 -33.33
C LEU A 588 9.38 11.25 -32.65
N VAL A 589 9.05 11.25 -31.36
CA VAL A 589 8.82 12.46 -30.55
C VAL A 589 9.67 12.35 -29.27
N PRO A 590 10.97 12.68 -29.33
CA PRO A 590 11.89 12.43 -28.21
C PRO A 590 11.78 13.41 -27.05
N SER A 591 11.08 14.54 -27.24
CA SER A 591 11.00 15.64 -26.26
C SER A 591 9.72 15.58 -25.43
N GLU A 592 9.84 15.83 -24.13
CA GLU A 592 8.71 16.12 -23.23
C GLU A 592 8.27 17.61 -23.29
N GLU A 593 8.98 18.42 -24.07
CA GLU A 593 8.76 19.86 -24.24
C GLU A 593 8.51 20.23 -25.72
N GLY A 594 7.88 21.39 -25.96
CA GLY A 594 7.62 21.90 -27.32
C GLY A 594 6.18 21.73 -27.82
N VAL A 595 5.93 22.11 -29.08
CA VAL A 595 4.57 22.09 -29.68
C VAL A 595 4.04 20.66 -29.84
N VAL A 596 4.92 19.70 -30.13
CA VAL A 596 4.61 18.26 -30.13
C VAL A 596 5.52 17.60 -29.12
N ARG A 597 4.93 16.86 -28.17
CA ARG A 597 5.67 16.25 -27.07
C ARG A 597 5.10 14.88 -26.69
N CYS A 598 5.94 14.05 -26.08
CA CYS A 598 5.50 12.79 -25.49
C CYS A 598 4.88 12.98 -24.10
N SER A 599 3.88 12.16 -23.79
CA SER A 599 3.34 12.03 -22.44
C SER A 599 4.35 11.36 -21.52
N THR A 600 4.66 11.99 -20.39
CA THR A 600 5.52 11.42 -19.36
C THR A 600 4.85 10.18 -18.73
N VAL A 601 5.63 9.13 -18.48
CA VAL A 601 5.14 7.83 -17.98
C VAL A 601 5.70 7.54 -16.59
N TRP A 602 4.83 7.18 -15.65
CA TRP A 602 5.18 6.82 -14.28
C TRP A 602 4.91 5.34 -13.99
N SER A 603 5.74 4.73 -13.14
CA SER A 603 5.62 3.34 -12.71
C SER A 603 4.38 3.10 -11.84
N SER A 604 3.87 1.86 -11.84
CA SER A 604 2.65 1.49 -11.11
C SER A 604 2.62 1.91 -9.63
N ASP A 605 3.78 1.92 -8.98
CA ASP A 605 3.88 2.23 -7.55
C ASP A 605 3.79 3.73 -7.24
N MET A 606 3.99 4.58 -8.25
CA MET A 606 3.83 6.04 -8.17
C MET A 606 2.37 6.48 -8.38
N GLY A 607 1.51 5.63 -8.97
CA GLY A 607 0.14 5.98 -9.34
C GLY A 607 -0.70 6.67 -8.25
N PRO A 608 -0.77 6.12 -7.02
CA PRO A 608 -1.52 6.77 -5.94
C PRO A 608 -0.98 8.15 -5.53
N SER A 609 0.35 8.34 -5.55
CA SER A 609 0.99 9.61 -5.22
C SER A 609 0.80 10.62 -6.35
N LEU A 610 0.98 10.19 -7.60
CA LEU A 610 0.76 10.98 -8.80
C LEU A 610 -0.70 11.47 -8.87
N TYR A 611 -1.67 10.59 -8.63
CA TYR A 611 -3.08 10.95 -8.57
C TYR A 611 -3.35 12.01 -7.49
N LYS A 612 -2.83 11.80 -6.27
CA LYS A 612 -2.98 12.77 -5.17
C LYS A 612 -2.40 14.14 -5.54
N GLN A 613 -1.21 14.17 -6.13
CA GLN A 613 -0.55 15.42 -6.55
C GLN A 613 -1.30 16.10 -7.70
N ALA A 614 -1.73 15.34 -8.71
CA ALA A 614 -2.55 15.83 -9.80
C ALA A 614 -3.81 16.53 -9.25
N CYS A 615 -4.47 15.93 -8.27
CA CYS A 615 -5.66 16.52 -7.66
C CYS A 615 -5.35 17.77 -6.81
N GLN A 616 -4.21 17.81 -6.13
CA GLN A 616 -3.77 18.98 -5.37
C GLN A 616 -3.41 20.17 -6.27
N LEU A 617 -2.86 19.90 -7.45
CA LEU A 617 -2.51 20.90 -8.46
C LEU A 617 -3.71 21.34 -9.31
N GLY A 618 -4.89 20.76 -9.10
CA GLY A 618 -6.09 21.05 -9.87
C GLY A 618 -6.08 20.49 -11.30
N LEU A 619 -5.23 19.50 -11.58
CA LEU A 619 -5.25 18.74 -12.82
C LEU A 619 -6.46 17.80 -12.85
N GLU A 620 -6.85 17.34 -14.04
CA GLU A 620 -8.08 16.56 -14.22
C GLU A 620 -7.99 15.15 -13.59
N GLY A 621 -6.81 14.54 -13.61
CA GLY A 621 -6.59 13.19 -13.07
C GLY A 621 -5.42 12.47 -13.72
N ILE A 622 -5.50 11.14 -13.74
CA ILE A 622 -4.51 10.27 -14.39
C ILE A 622 -5.17 9.18 -15.25
N ILE A 623 -4.47 8.74 -16.29
CA ILE A 623 -4.79 7.55 -17.09
C ILE A 623 -3.84 6.44 -16.70
N SER A 624 -4.35 5.23 -16.46
CA SER A 624 -3.52 4.04 -16.21
C SER A 624 -3.67 3.06 -17.35
N LYS A 625 -2.56 2.58 -17.90
CA LYS A 625 -2.51 1.70 -19.08
C LYS A 625 -1.75 0.42 -18.78
N ASN A 626 -2.18 -0.69 -19.38
CA ASN A 626 -1.45 -1.96 -19.36
C ASN A 626 -0.34 -1.98 -20.42
N LEU A 627 0.91 -2.15 -20.01
CA LEU A 627 2.11 -2.24 -20.85
C LEU A 627 2.10 -3.44 -21.79
N ALA A 628 1.44 -4.53 -21.39
CA ALA A 628 1.22 -5.71 -22.23
C ALA A 628 0.01 -5.53 -23.18
N GLY A 629 -0.77 -4.47 -23.00
CA GLY A 629 -2.02 -4.22 -23.72
C GLY A 629 -1.80 -3.90 -25.20
N LEU A 630 -2.66 -4.47 -26.04
CA LEU A 630 -2.73 -4.18 -27.47
C LEU A 630 -3.61 -2.95 -27.72
N TYR A 631 -3.43 -2.28 -28.87
CA TYR A 631 -4.30 -1.17 -29.23
C TYR A 631 -5.57 -1.68 -29.90
N ARG A 632 -6.71 -1.52 -29.21
CA ARG A 632 -8.02 -1.99 -29.67
C ARG A 632 -9.02 -0.82 -29.64
N PRO A 633 -9.34 -0.22 -30.81
CA PRO A 633 -10.33 0.84 -30.92
C PRO A 633 -11.64 0.50 -30.19
N GLY A 634 -12.15 1.42 -29.39
CA GLY A 634 -13.39 1.23 -28.62
C GLY A 634 -13.30 0.33 -27.37
N ASP A 635 -12.25 -0.47 -27.20
CA ASP A 635 -12.05 -1.29 -26.00
C ASP A 635 -11.68 -0.40 -24.80
N ARG A 636 -12.05 -0.85 -23.59
CA ARG A 636 -11.82 -0.17 -22.31
C ARG A 636 -11.01 -0.98 -21.30
N ARG A 637 -10.67 -2.24 -21.60
CA ARG A 637 -10.07 -3.17 -20.62
C ARG A 637 -8.66 -2.78 -20.18
N ASP A 638 -7.83 -2.37 -21.13
CA ASP A 638 -6.41 -2.10 -20.87
C ASP A 638 -6.14 -0.68 -20.39
N TRP A 639 -7.13 0.23 -20.46
CA TRP A 639 -6.99 1.64 -20.11
C TRP A 639 -8.04 2.06 -19.10
N THR A 640 -7.62 2.73 -18.04
CA THR A 640 -8.51 3.24 -16.99
C THR A 640 -8.22 4.71 -16.69
N LYS A 641 -9.21 5.46 -16.20
CA LYS A 641 -9.09 6.88 -15.86
C LYS A 641 -9.55 7.12 -14.42
N SER A 642 -8.69 7.77 -13.63
CA SER A 642 -8.98 8.21 -12.26
C SER A 642 -9.09 9.74 -12.26
N LYS A 643 -10.29 10.29 -12.01
CA LYS A 643 -10.57 11.74 -12.10
C LYS A 643 -10.53 12.39 -10.71
N CYS A 644 -9.91 13.57 -10.60
CA CYS A 644 -9.75 14.30 -9.34
C CYS A 644 -11.03 14.95 -8.82
N ARG A 645 -11.89 15.41 -9.75
CA ARG A 645 -13.24 15.90 -9.46
C ARG A 645 -14.23 15.25 -10.41
N PRO A 646 -15.47 14.96 -9.98
CA PRO A 646 -16.53 14.55 -10.88
C PRO A 646 -16.78 15.65 -11.91
N ARG A 647 -16.40 15.37 -13.16
CA ARG A 647 -16.75 16.16 -14.34
C ARG A 647 -17.53 15.29 -15.29
N GLN A 648 -18.65 15.81 -15.76
CA GLN A 648 -19.54 15.12 -16.68
C GLN A 648 -20.15 16.08 -17.69
N GLU A 649 -20.50 15.51 -18.83
CA GLU A 649 -21.23 16.16 -19.91
C GLU A 649 -22.74 16.09 -19.62
N PHE A 650 -23.45 17.18 -19.90
CA PHE A 650 -24.88 17.33 -19.74
C PHE A 650 -25.47 18.00 -20.97
N VAL A 651 -26.67 17.57 -21.35
CA VAL A 651 -27.47 18.26 -22.37
C VAL A 651 -28.03 19.55 -21.77
N VAL A 652 -27.83 20.66 -22.46
CA VAL A 652 -28.38 21.97 -22.06
C VAL A 652 -29.84 22.03 -22.50
N CYS A 653 -30.74 21.96 -21.53
CA CYS A 653 -32.19 21.85 -21.73
C CYS A 653 -32.91 23.21 -21.66
N GLY A 654 -32.25 24.23 -21.10
CA GLY A 654 -32.83 25.52 -20.84
C GLY A 654 -31.87 26.46 -20.11
N TYR A 655 -32.32 27.67 -19.82
CA TYR A 655 -31.64 28.59 -18.91
C TYR A 655 -32.63 29.38 -18.08
N THR A 656 -32.23 29.80 -16.88
CA THR A 656 -33.06 30.66 -16.02
C THR A 656 -32.80 32.15 -16.35
N PRO A 657 -33.84 33.00 -16.39
CA PRO A 657 -33.68 34.44 -16.58
C PRO A 657 -32.66 35.08 -15.61
N PRO A 658 -32.06 36.23 -15.97
CA PRO A 658 -31.12 36.92 -15.11
C PRO A 658 -31.83 37.40 -13.83
N LYS A 659 -31.17 37.19 -12.67
CA LYS A 659 -31.53 37.91 -11.44
C LYS A 659 -30.85 39.28 -11.45
N SER A 660 -31.33 40.23 -10.65
CA SER A 660 -31.01 41.67 -10.68
C SER A 660 -29.52 42.07 -10.60
N SER A 661 -28.59 41.12 -10.46
CA SER A 661 -27.13 41.32 -10.41
C SER A 661 -26.33 40.59 -11.51
N LEU A 662 -26.97 39.91 -12.47
CA LEU A 662 -26.27 39.15 -13.53
C LEU A 662 -26.68 39.63 -14.94
N PRO A 663 -25.73 39.75 -15.90
CA PRO A 663 -25.94 40.51 -17.12
C PRO A 663 -26.85 39.85 -18.19
N ALA A 664 -26.93 38.51 -18.26
CA ALA A 664 -27.63 37.83 -19.38
C ALA A 664 -28.56 36.67 -18.97
N PHE A 665 -28.03 35.68 -18.24
CA PHE A 665 -28.82 34.59 -17.63
C PHE A 665 -28.23 34.20 -16.28
N SER A 666 -29.03 33.59 -15.40
CA SER A 666 -28.57 33.20 -14.07
C SER A 666 -27.92 31.80 -14.05
N SER A 667 -28.56 30.80 -14.63
CA SER A 667 -28.06 29.41 -14.66
C SER A 667 -28.52 28.66 -15.92
N LEU A 668 -27.74 27.65 -16.33
CA LEU A 668 -28.18 26.66 -17.33
C LEU A 668 -28.92 25.52 -16.63
N VAL A 669 -29.94 24.99 -17.30
CA VAL A 669 -30.72 23.81 -16.88
C VAL A 669 -30.16 22.59 -17.58
N LEU A 670 -29.81 21.57 -16.79
CA LEU A 670 -29.05 20.40 -17.25
C LEU A 670 -29.94 19.17 -17.36
N GLY A 671 -29.63 18.29 -18.30
CA GLY A 671 -30.26 16.98 -18.44
C GLY A 671 -29.34 15.92 -19.04
N THR A 672 -29.79 14.66 -19.00
CA THR A 672 -29.14 13.51 -19.65
C THR A 672 -30.19 12.61 -20.25
N TYR A 673 -29.87 11.88 -21.32
CA TYR A 673 -30.74 10.84 -21.82
C TYR A 673 -30.58 9.55 -21.00
N GLU A 674 -31.70 8.97 -20.56
CA GLU A 674 -31.76 7.64 -19.94
C GLU A 674 -32.84 6.83 -20.65
N ASN A 675 -32.48 5.68 -21.23
CA ASN A 675 -33.40 4.83 -21.99
C ASN A 675 -34.23 5.61 -23.04
N GLY A 676 -33.59 6.57 -23.72
CA GLY A 676 -34.22 7.43 -24.72
C GLY A 676 -35.10 8.56 -24.16
N LYS A 677 -35.19 8.75 -22.84
CA LYS A 677 -35.93 9.85 -22.19
C LYS A 677 -34.98 10.88 -21.58
N LEU A 678 -35.30 12.16 -21.73
CA LEU A 678 -34.50 13.24 -21.16
C LEU A 678 -34.86 13.45 -19.67
N VAL A 679 -33.88 13.33 -18.79
CA VAL A 679 -34.04 13.42 -17.32
C VAL A 679 -33.30 14.64 -16.79
N SER A 680 -33.93 15.39 -15.87
CA SER A 680 -33.35 16.58 -15.22
C SER A 680 -32.13 16.24 -14.37
N ARG A 681 -31.12 17.12 -14.40
CA ARG A 681 -29.91 17.03 -13.56
C ARG A 681 -29.67 18.27 -12.72
N GLY A 682 -30.68 19.12 -12.57
CA GLY A 682 -30.58 20.37 -11.83
C GLY A 682 -30.05 21.54 -12.66
N LYS A 683 -29.36 22.48 -12.02
CA LYS A 683 -28.93 23.74 -12.62
C LYS A 683 -27.48 24.05 -12.30
N VAL A 684 -26.81 24.76 -13.23
CA VAL A 684 -25.46 25.28 -13.04
C VAL A 684 -25.43 26.78 -13.27
N GLY A 685 -25.08 27.56 -12.24
CA GLY A 685 -25.04 29.02 -12.28
C GLY A 685 -23.66 29.65 -12.03
N THR A 686 -22.69 28.84 -11.65
CA THR A 686 -21.30 29.25 -11.39
C THR A 686 -20.39 28.77 -12.54
N GLY A 687 -19.20 29.36 -12.68
CA GLY A 687 -18.25 29.02 -13.76
C GLY A 687 -18.40 29.83 -15.06
N PHE A 688 -19.13 30.95 -15.04
CA PHE A 688 -19.25 31.85 -16.19
C PHE A 688 -18.66 33.23 -15.86
N SER A 689 -17.84 33.79 -16.74
CA SER A 689 -17.52 35.22 -16.76
C SER A 689 -18.71 36.05 -17.27
N GLU A 690 -18.66 37.38 -17.14
CA GLU A 690 -19.69 38.26 -17.71
C GLU A 690 -19.78 38.13 -19.23
N GLN A 691 -18.63 38.01 -19.91
CA GLN A 691 -18.57 37.84 -21.36
C GLN A 691 -19.15 36.49 -21.78
N ASP A 692 -18.80 35.40 -21.08
CA ASP A 692 -19.35 34.06 -21.34
C ASP A 692 -20.87 34.05 -21.34
N ARG A 693 -21.48 34.79 -20.40
CA ARG A 693 -22.95 34.84 -20.29
C ARG A 693 -23.58 35.46 -21.53
N TRP A 694 -22.95 36.46 -22.13
CA TRP A 694 -23.43 37.07 -23.37
C TRP A 694 -23.22 36.16 -24.57
N ASP A 695 -22.02 35.59 -24.69
CA ASP A 695 -21.64 34.74 -25.82
C ASP A 695 -22.50 33.48 -25.86
N TYR A 696 -22.66 32.80 -24.73
CA TYR A 696 -23.52 31.63 -24.65
C TYR A 696 -24.99 31.97 -24.79
N LEU A 697 -25.47 33.12 -24.29
CA LEU A 697 -26.86 33.52 -24.55
C LEU A 697 -27.13 33.67 -26.06
N ALA A 698 -26.19 34.26 -26.81
CA ALA A 698 -26.32 34.37 -28.26
C ALA A 698 -26.41 32.99 -28.94
N MET A 699 -25.60 32.02 -28.49
CA MET A 699 -25.60 30.64 -28.97
C MET A 699 -26.86 29.85 -28.55
N LEU A 700 -27.46 30.14 -27.38
CA LEU A 700 -28.66 29.45 -26.88
C LEU A 700 -29.95 29.94 -27.57
N LYS A 701 -30.04 31.23 -27.93
CA LYS A 701 -31.24 31.85 -28.51
C LYS A 701 -31.88 31.08 -29.69
N PRO A 702 -31.12 30.55 -30.67
CA PRO A 702 -31.68 29.81 -31.80
C PRO A 702 -32.41 28.52 -31.42
N PHE A 703 -32.14 27.96 -30.23
CA PHE A 703 -32.69 26.68 -29.80
C PHE A 703 -33.96 26.82 -28.95
N LYS A 704 -34.49 28.04 -28.73
CA LYS A 704 -35.68 28.25 -27.90
C LYS A 704 -36.88 27.38 -28.32
N THR A 705 -37.61 26.89 -27.33
CA THR A 705 -38.83 26.12 -27.51
C THR A 705 -39.84 26.42 -26.41
N THR A 706 -41.13 26.20 -26.68
CA THR A 706 -42.21 26.30 -25.68
C THR A 706 -42.45 24.98 -24.93
N ARG A 707 -41.86 23.88 -25.40
CA ARG A 707 -42.02 22.56 -24.79
C ARG A 707 -41.09 22.41 -23.58
N ALA A 708 -41.67 22.25 -22.40
CA ALA A 708 -40.93 21.81 -21.22
C ALA A 708 -40.52 20.34 -21.36
N HIS A 709 -39.30 20.01 -20.93
CA HIS A 709 -38.79 18.63 -21.02
C HIS A 709 -39.04 17.83 -19.74
N PHE A 710 -39.11 18.51 -18.61
CA PHE A 710 -39.33 17.95 -17.26
C PHE A 710 -39.76 19.07 -16.30
N GLU A 711 -40.27 18.69 -15.14
CA GLU A 711 -40.62 19.64 -14.07
C GLU A 711 -39.36 20.10 -13.30
N ILE A 712 -39.27 21.41 -13.03
CA ILE A 712 -38.19 22.01 -12.26
C ILE A 712 -38.67 23.31 -11.60
N GLU A 713 -38.20 23.60 -10.38
CA GLU A 713 -38.60 24.82 -9.66
C GLU A 713 -38.07 26.09 -10.31
N GLY A 714 -38.92 27.13 -10.41
CA GLY A 714 -38.57 28.47 -10.91
C GLY A 714 -38.74 28.67 -12.42
N GLU A 715 -38.63 29.92 -12.86
CA GLU A 715 -38.82 30.29 -14.27
C GLU A 715 -37.65 29.80 -15.16
N VAL A 716 -37.98 29.18 -16.29
CA VAL A 716 -37.02 28.60 -17.25
C VAL A 716 -37.41 28.98 -18.67
N VAL A 717 -36.43 29.44 -19.45
CA VAL A 717 -36.52 29.51 -20.90
C VAL A 717 -36.02 28.19 -21.49
N TRP A 718 -36.94 27.39 -22.02
CA TRP A 718 -36.65 26.06 -22.55
C TRP A 718 -35.95 26.10 -23.91
N LEU A 719 -35.03 25.16 -24.13
CA LEU A 719 -34.26 24.99 -25.36
C LEU A 719 -34.46 23.58 -25.91
N LYS A 720 -34.38 23.42 -27.24
CA LYS A 720 -34.26 22.10 -27.87
C LYS A 720 -32.96 21.45 -27.36
N PRO A 721 -32.98 20.16 -26.95
CA PRO A 721 -31.83 19.47 -26.35
C PRO A 721 -30.78 19.11 -27.40
N ARG A 722 -30.11 20.12 -27.95
CA ARG A 722 -29.15 20.03 -29.07
C ARG A 722 -27.73 20.45 -28.71
N LEU A 723 -27.54 20.95 -27.50
CA LEU A 723 -26.28 21.51 -27.02
C LEU A 723 -25.80 20.70 -25.82
N VAL A 724 -24.49 20.49 -25.74
CA VAL A 724 -23.85 19.75 -24.64
C VAL A 724 -22.91 20.70 -23.89
N ALA A 725 -22.95 20.65 -22.57
CA ALA A 725 -22.06 21.39 -21.69
C ALA A 725 -21.32 20.42 -20.76
N GLU A 726 -20.05 20.71 -20.50
CA GLU A 726 -19.27 20.03 -19.47
C GLU A 726 -19.34 20.80 -18.16
N VAL A 727 -19.59 20.07 -17.08
CA VAL A 727 -19.85 20.60 -15.75
C VAL A 727 -19.04 19.82 -14.71
N GLU A 728 -18.34 20.55 -13.85
CA GLU A 728 -17.71 20.02 -12.64
C GLU A 728 -18.68 20.12 -11.47
N PHE A 729 -18.76 19.10 -10.62
CA PHE A 729 -19.65 19.07 -9.47
C PHE A 729 -19.06 18.26 -8.31
N ALA A 730 -19.53 18.50 -7.09
CA ALA A 730 -19.02 17.80 -5.90
C ALA A 730 -19.58 16.39 -5.77
N GLU A 731 -20.88 16.22 -6.01
CA GLU A 731 -21.56 14.93 -5.93
C GLU A 731 -22.84 14.94 -6.77
N ILE A 732 -23.35 13.74 -7.10
CA ILE A 732 -24.70 13.54 -7.62
C ILE A 732 -25.61 13.21 -6.43
N THR A 733 -26.69 13.96 -6.27
CA THR A 733 -27.70 13.74 -5.24
C THR A 733 -28.51 12.47 -5.53
N ARG A 734 -29.27 11.99 -4.54
CA ARG A 734 -30.03 10.73 -4.67
C ARG A 734 -31.15 10.80 -5.74
N ASP A 735 -31.68 11.99 -5.99
CA ASP A 735 -32.61 12.29 -7.10
C ASP A 735 -31.91 12.43 -8.46
N GLY A 736 -30.58 12.29 -8.48
CA GLY A 736 -29.78 12.31 -9.70
C GLY A 736 -29.35 13.71 -10.16
N SER A 737 -29.56 14.76 -9.36
CA SER A 737 -29.12 16.12 -9.68
C SER A 737 -27.66 16.36 -9.30
N VAL A 738 -26.96 17.26 -10.01
CA VAL A 738 -25.60 17.64 -9.63
C VAL A 738 -25.60 18.67 -8.50
N ARG A 739 -24.74 18.48 -7.49
CA ARG A 739 -24.57 19.39 -6.35
C ARG A 739 -23.26 20.17 -6.43
N GLN A 740 -23.30 21.45 -6.07
CA GLN A 740 -22.16 22.37 -6.17
C GLN A 740 -21.56 22.40 -7.59
N ALA A 741 -22.44 22.51 -8.59
CA ALA A 741 -22.07 22.50 -9.99
C ALA A 741 -21.44 23.83 -10.45
N SER A 742 -20.35 23.72 -11.21
CA SER A 742 -19.67 24.81 -11.92
C SER A 742 -19.51 24.46 -13.39
N PHE A 743 -19.89 25.39 -14.27
CA PHE A 743 -19.73 25.26 -15.71
C PHE A 743 -18.24 25.26 -16.05
N ILE A 744 -17.87 24.42 -17.02
CA ILE A 744 -16.52 24.35 -17.57
C ILE A 744 -16.52 24.90 -18.99
N ALA A 745 -17.26 24.27 -19.91
CA ALA A 745 -17.28 24.66 -21.31
C ALA A 745 -18.44 24.02 -22.09
N MET A 746 -18.68 24.50 -23.31
CA MET A 746 -19.58 23.83 -24.28
C MET A 746 -18.84 22.74 -25.04
N ARG A 747 -19.53 21.65 -25.40
CA ARG A 747 -18.97 20.48 -26.10
C ARG A 747 -19.61 20.33 -27.47
N GLU A 748 -19.10 21.09 -28.45
CA GLU A 748 -19.57 21.07 -29.85
C GLU A 748 -19.19 19.77 -30.58
N ASP A 749 -18.20 19.03 -30.06
CA ASP A 749 -17.72 17.76 -30.59
C ASP A 749 -18.62 16.56 -30.24
N LYS A 750 -19.62 16.75 -29.38
CA LYS A 750 -20.45 15.68 -28.83
C LYS A 750 -21.86 15.69 -29.40
N ASP A 751 -22.33 14.49 -29.72
CA ASP A 751 -23.73 14.22 -30.02
C ASP A 751 -24.54 14.24 -28.72
N PRO A 752 -25.53 15.14 -28.56
CA PRO A 752 -26.40 15.21 -27.38
C PRO A 752 -27.09 13.88 -27.04
N ASP A 753 -27.41 13.06 -28.04
CA ASP A 753 -28.14 11.81 -27.83
C ASP A 753 -27.26 10.72 -27.18
N GLN A 754 -25.93 10.93 -27.18
CA GLN A 754 -24.95 10.06 -26.51
C GLN A 754 -24.62 10.51 -25.09
N VAL A 755 -25.24 11.60 -24.61
CA VAL A 755 -25.01 12.14 -23.26
C VAL A 755 -25.92 11.43 -22.27
N HIS A 756 -25.37 10.39 -21.66
CA HIS A 756 -25.99 9.63 -20.57
C HIS A 756 -25.31 9.96 -19.24
N MET A 757 -25.96 9.61 -18.13
CA MET A 757 -25.19 9.54 -16.88
C MET A 757 -24.07 8.53 -17.08
N ASP A 758 -22.82 8.98 -16.88
CA ASP A 758 -21.74 8.04 -16.59
C ASP A 758 -22.27 7.23 -15.41
N ALA A 759 -22.50 5.94 -15.62
CA ALA A 759 -22.63 5.07 -14.47
C ALA A 759 -21.36 5.35 -13.67
N VAL A 760 -21.50 5.99 -12.50
CA VAL A 760 -20.63 5.60 -11.41
C VAL A 760 -20.88 4.12 -11.34
N GLN A 761 -19.98 3.35 -11.95
CA GLN A 761 -19.84 1.94 -11.67
C GLN A 761 -19.43 1.91 -10.19
N THR A 762 -20.42 2.10 -9.32
CA THR A 762 -20.68 1.10 -8.31
C THR A 762 -20.58 -0.19 -9.08
N ALA A 763 -19.41 -0.83 -8.95
CA ALA A 763 -19.19 -2.09 -9.60
C ALA A 763 -20.39 -2.96 -9.22
N SER A 764 -21.26 -3.18 -10.19
CA SER A 764 -22.12 -4.34 -10.23
C SER A 764 -21.16 -5.50 -10.42
N VAL A 765 -20.50 -5.87 -9.32
CA VAL A 765 -20.13 -7.25 -9.10
C VAL A 765 -21.47 -7.88 -8.75
N ASP A 766 -22.16 -8.43 -9.74
CA ASP A 766 -23.20 -9.40 -9.45
C ASP A 766 -22.53 -10.54 -8.70
N GLY A 767 -22.77 -10.58 -7.38
CA GLY A 767 -22.32 -11.67 -6.52
C GLY A 767 -21.97 -11.29 -5.09
N LYS A 768 -23.01 -10.95 -4.31
CA LYS A 768 -23.11 -11.00 -2.83
C LYS A 768 -22.74 -9.72 -2.05
N GLY A 769 -23.66 -8.76 -2.02
CA GLY A 769 -23.85 -7.97 -0.81
C GLY A 769 -24.07 -8.92 0.37
N SER A 770 -23.16 -8.90 1.34
CA SER A 770 -23.28 -9.78 2.51
C SER A 770 -24.39 -9.25 3.42
N LYS A 771 -25.33 -10.11 3.80
CA LYS A 771 -26.33 -9.77 4.81
C LYS A 771 -25.76 -10.03 6.20
N VAL A 772 -25.95 -9.08 7.10
CA VAL A 772 -25.57 -9.16 8.51
C VAL A 772 -26.81 -8.75 9.30
N ALA A 773 -27.30 -9.59 10.21
CA ALA A 773 -28.57 -9.42 10.94
C ALA A 773 -29.79 -9.10 10.04
N GLY A 774 -29.76 -9.51 8.76
CA GLY A 774 -30.79 -9.18 7.77
C GLY A 774 -30.61 -7.83 7.06
N ILE A 775 -29.65 -6.99 7.47
CA ILE A 775 -29.28 -5.74 6.81
C ILE A 775 -28.28 -6.01 5.69
N THR A 776 -28.49 -5.40 4.53
CA THR A 776 -27.57 -5.53 3.39
C THR A 776 -26.36 -4.61 3.57
N ILE A 777 -25.16 -5.19 3.65
CA ILE A 777 -23.92 -4.42 3.75
C ILE A 777 -23.39 -4.12 2.34
N SER A 778 -23.45 -2.85 1.96
CA SER A 778 -22.89 -2.38 0.68
C SER A 778 -21.40 -2.06 0.82
N SER A 779 -20.63 -2.37 -0.22
CA SER A 779 -19.17 -2.23 -0.22
C SER A 779 -18.53 -2.97 0.97
N PRO A 780 -18.80 -4.28 1.13
CA PRO A 780 -18.37 -5.06 2.28
C PRO A 780 -16.84 -5.01 2.48
N ASP A 781 -16.07 -5.02 1.40
CA ASP A 781 -14.61 -5.02 1.40
C ASP A 781 -13.98 -3.62 1.61
N ARG A 782 -14.81 -2.57 1.76
CA ARG A 782 -14.31 -1.22 1.97
C ARG A 782 -13.56 -1.16 3.30
N MET A 783 -12.29 -0.76 3.24
CA MET A 783 -11.46 -0.57 4.43
C MET A 783 -12.02 0.54 5.31
N VAL A 784 -12.41 0.19 6.54
CA VAL A 784 -12.81 1.16 7.57
C VAL A 784 -11.62 1.51 8.45
N PHE A 785 -10.80 0.51 8.82
CA PHE A 785 -9.53 0.70 9.51
C PHE A 785 -8.37 0.18 8.63
N PRO A 786 -7.81 1.00 7.72
CA PRO A 786 -6.82 0.55 6.75
C PRO A 786 -5.52 0.01 7.36
N ALA A 787 -5.11 0.56 8.50
CA ALA A 787 -3.93 0.12 9.24
C ALA A 787 -4.14 -1.27 9.86
N ASP A 788 -5.37 -1.56 10.28
CA ASP A 788 -5.74 -2.75 11.06
C ASP A 788 -6.35 -3.86 10.19
N GLY A 789 -6.48 -3.64 8.88
CA GLY A 789 -7.05 -4.63 7.98
C GLY A 789 -8.58 -4.70 8.00
N VAL A 790 -9.26 -3.91 8.84
CA VAL A 790 -10.68 -4.08 9.13
C VAL A 790 -11.56 -3.42 8.08
N THR A 791 -12.42 -4.22 7.49
CA THR A 791 -13.40 -3.86 6.46
C THR A 791 -14.74 -3.41 7.06
N LYS A 792 -15.61 -2.84 6.23
CA LYS A 792 -16.98 -2.46 6.60
C LYS A 792 -17.81 -3.67 7.01
N LEU A 793 -17.62 -4.80 6.33
CA LEU A 793 -18.28 -6.05 6.68
C LEU A 793 -17.89 -6.53 8.07
N GLU A 794 -16.61 -6.43 8.43
CA GLU A 794 -16.14 -6.82 9.77
C GLU A 794 -16.69 -5.91 10.86
N VAL A 795 -16.80 -4.60 10.61
CA VAL A 795 -17.47 -3.67 11.53
C VAL A 795 -18.95 -4.04 11.73
N ALA A 796 -19.65 -4.37 10.64
CA ALA A 796 -21.04 -4.80 10.73
C ALA A 796 -21.19 -6.12 11.51
N LYS A 797 -20.36 -7.13 11.20
CA LYS A 797 -20.34 -8.42 11.90
C LYS A 797 -19.96 -8.29 13.37
N TYR A 798 -19.07 -7.35 13.70
CA TYR A 798 -18.74 -7.05 15.08
C TYR A 798 -19.97 -6.55 15.84
N TYR A 799 -20.70 -5.56 15.30
CA TYR A 799 -21.91 -5.03 15.93
C TYR A 799 -23.07 -6.03 15.99
N GLU A 800 -23.13 -6.99 15.06
CA GLU A 800 -24.01 -8.16 15.18
C GLU A 800 -23.59 -9.03 16.37
N ARG A 801 -22.30 -9.39 16.46
CA ARG A 801 -21.76 -10.27 17.52
C ARG A 801 -21.93 -9.70 18.92
N VAL A 802 -21.65 -8.41 19.11
CA VAL A 802 -21.78 -7.75 20.43
C VAL A 802 -23.18 -7.17 20.67
N GLY A 803 -24.06 -7.23 19.69
CA GLY A 803 -25.33 -6.50 19.68
C GLY A 803 -26.17 -6.77 20.92
N GLU A 804 -26.43 -8.03 21.23
CA GLU A 804 -27.22 -8.44 22.40
C GLU A 804 -26.59 -7.99 23.73
N LEU A 805 -25.26 -8.02 23.83
CA LEU A 805 -24.54 -7.54 25.02
C LEU A 805 -24.64 -6.01 25.17
N MET A 806 -24.64 -5.30 24.04
CA MET A 806 -24.62 -3.85 23.97
C MET A 806 -26.01 -3.23 24.17
N LEU A 807 -27.09 -3.92 23.76
CA LEU A 807 -28.47 -3.41 23.78
C LEU A 807 -28.94 -2.85 25.12
N PRO A 808 -28.66 -3.45 26.29
CA PRO A 808 -29.04 -2.88 27.60
C PRO A 808 -28.57 -1.44 27.80
N PHE A 809 -27.47 -1.05 27.15
CA PHE A 809 -26.80 0.24 27.28
C PHE A 809 -27.11 1.23 26.16
N VAL A 810 -27.74 0.82 25.06
CA VAL A 810 -27.99 1.69 23.88
C VAL A 810 -29.44 1.70 23.41
N ALA A 811 -30.20 0.63 23.66
CA ALA A 811 -31.57 0.52 23.19
C ALA A 811 -32.48 1.56 23.86
N ASN A 812 -33.29 2.25 23.05
CA ASN A 812 -34.24 3.28 23.48
C ASN A 812 -33.58 4.43 24.26
N ARG A 813 -32.34 4.78 23.90
CA ARG A 813 -31.64 5.98 24.38
C ARG A 813 -31.40 6.93 23.21
N PRO A 814 -31.47 8.25 23.41
CA PRO A 814 -30.91 9.19 22.45
C PRO A 814 -29.44 8.87 22.20
N LEU A 815 -29.04 8.85 20.93
CA LEU A 815 -27.68 8.52 20.51
C LEU A 815 -26.99 9.71 19.83
N ALA A 816 -25.67 9.76 19.99
CA ALA A 816 -24.78 10.42 19.05
C ALA A 816 -23.89 9.34 18.42
N ILE A 817 -23.60 9.47 17.13
CA ILE A 817 -22.69 8.55 16.42
C ILE A 817 -21.53 9.34 15.83
N LEU A 818 -20.35 8.74 15.81
CA LEU A 818 -19.24 9.23 15.00
C LEU A 818 -19.19 8.40 13.72
N ARG A 819 -19.34 9.06 12.57
CA ARG A 819 -19.34 8.41 11.26
C ARG A 819 -18.01 8.56 10.57
N ALA A 820 -17.63 7.50 9.84
CA ALA A 820 -16.46 7.46 8.98
C ALA A 820 -16.85 6.88 7.60
N PRO A 821 -17.59 7.63 6.75
CA PRO A 821 -18.06 7.11 5.47
C PRO A 821 -16.93 6.67 4.53
N GLY A 822 -15.75 7.29 4.61
CA GLY A 822 -14.54 6.91 3.86
C GLY A 822 -13.56 6.02 4.64
N GLY A 823 -13.95 5.49 5.81
CA GLY A 823 -13.02 4.91 6.77
C GLY A 823 -12.35 5.96 7.66
N ILE A 824 -11.63 5.53 8.71
CA ILE A 824 -11.13 6.41 9.77
C ILE A 824 -10.03 7.38 9.33
N THR A 825 -9.45 7.18 8.13
CA THR A 825 -8.49 8.10 7.51
C THR A 825 -9.16 9.18 6.66
N GLY A 826 -10.48 9.06 6.43
CA GLY A 826 -11.29 10.04 5.71
C GLY A 826 -11.95 11.04 6.65
N GLU A 827 -13.03 11.66 6.19
CA GLU A 827 -13.82 12.58 7.01
C GLU A 827 -14.49 11.85 8.19
N LEU A 828 -14.33 12.44 9.37
CA LEU A 828 -14.98 12.01 10.61
C LEU A 828 -15.89 13.12 11.11
N PHE A 829 -17.16 12.81 11.37
CA PHE A 829 -18.08 13.78 11.93
C PHE A 829 -19.08 13.14 12.90
N PHE A 830 -19.44 13.91 13.92
CA PHE A 830 -20.47 13.54 14.87
C PHE A 830 -21.84 13.87 14.30
N GLN A 831 -22.77 12.92 14.43
CA GLN A 831 -24.15 13.09 14.02
C GLN A 831 -25.08 12.83 15.22
N LYS A 832 -25.94 13.81 15.50
CA LYS A 832 -26.91 13.80 16.61
C LYS A 832 -28.37 13.79 16.15
N SER A 833 -28.62 14.06 14.87
CA SER A 833 -29.95 14.08 14.26
C SER A 833 -29.86 13.69 12.77
N PHE A 834 -31.00 13.41 12.15
CA PHE A 834 -31.15 13.17 10.71
C PHE A 834 -32.16 14.17 10.12
N THR A 835 -31.87 14.70 8.93
CA THR A 835 -32.71 15.74 8.28
C THR A 835 -33.47 15.24 7.06
N THR A 836 -32.95 14.26 6.32
CA THR A 836 -33.55 13.83 5.04
C THR A 836 -33.59 12.32 4.83
N HIS A 837 -32.67 11.53 5.39
CA HIS A 837 -32.70 10.08 5.25
C HIS A 837 -32.29 9.33 6.52
N LEU A 838 -33.25 8.64 7.11
CA LEU A 838 -33.07 7.80 8.31
C LEU A 838 -32.70 6.36 7.89
N PRO A 839 -31.62 5.76 8.44
CA PRO A 839 -31.26 4.38 8.16
C PRO A 839 -32.34 3.39 8.63
N GLU A 840 -32.41 2.21 7.99
CA GLU A 840 -33.35 1.15 8.38
C GLU A 840 -33.16 0.76 9.85
N HIS A 841 -34.22 0.40 10.59
CA HIS A 841 -34.16 0.08 12.02
C HIS A 841 -33.60 1.18 12.95
N VAL A 842 -33.29 2.36 12.44
CA VAL A 842 -33.01 3.56 13.24
C VAL A 842 -34.29 4.36 13.33
N HIS A 843 -34.60 4.86 14.52
CA HIS A 843 -35.82 5.60 14.81
C HIS A 843 -35.48 7.03 15.20
N GLN A 844 -36.34 7.97 14.86
CA GLN A 844 -36.23 9.37 15.26
C GLN A 844 -37.45 9.75 16.11
N THR A 845 -37.24 10.58 17.13
CA THR A 845 -38.26 11.01 18.07
C THR A 845 -38.00 12.45 18.47
N GLN A 846 -39.07 13.22 18.62
CA GLN A 846 -39.00 14.57 19.16
C GLN A 846 -39.14 14.53 20.68
N LEU A 847 -38.23 15.19 21.40
CA LEU A 847 -38.32 15.37 22.84
C LEU A 847 -39.35 16.46 23.20
N PRO A 848 -39.84 16.50 24.46
CA PRO A 848 -40.85 17.49 24.88
C PRO A 848 -40.45 18.96 24.71
N ASP A 849 -39.15 19.26 24.68
CA ASP A 849 -38.59 20.60 24.44
C ASP A 849 -38.41 20.93 22.95
N GLY A 850 -38.79 20.03 22.06
CA GLY A 850 -38.77 20.21 20.60
C GLY A 850 -37.52 19.63 19.91
N ASP A 851 -36.52 19.19 20.67
CA ASP A 851 -35.27 18.63 20.13
C ASP A 851 -35.51 17.29 19.41
N GLN A 852 -34.90 17.14 18.22
CA GLN A 852 -34.97 15.91 17.44
C GLN A 852 -33.80 14.99 17.77
N VAL A 853 -34.10 13.79 18.28
CA VAL A 853 -33.10 12.77 18.63
C VAL A 853 -33.35 11.47 17.88
N PHE A 854 -32.32 10.65 17.68
CA PHE A 854 -32.46 9.31 17.11
C PHE A 854 -32.00 8.21 18.08
N HIS A 855 -32.53 7.01 17.90
CA HIS A 855 -32.24 5.84 18.72
C HIS A 855 -32.37 4.53 17.94
N VAL A 856 -31.92 3.44 18.55
CA VAL A 856 -32.14 2.06 18.06
C VAL A 856 -32.95 1.25 19.08
N LYS A 857 -33.52 0.13 18.63
CA LYS A 857 -34.29 -0.79 19.49
C LYS A 857 -33.70 -2.19 19.58
N ASP A 858 -33.00 -2.61 18.53
CA ASP A 858 -32.55 -3.98 18.31
C ASP A 858 -31.15 -4.02 17.68
N VAL A 859 -30.59 -5.23 17.54
CA VAL A 859 -29.28 -5.45 16.90
C VAL A 859 -29.27 -4.98 15.45
N LYS A 860 -30.40 -5.09 14.75
CA LYS A 860 -30.54 -4.63 13.35
C LYS A 860 -30.30 -3.13 13.23
N GLY A 861 -30.76 -2.34 14.20
CA GLY A 861 -30.47 -0.90 14.28
C GLY A 861 -28.98 -0.62 14.42
N LEU A 862 -28.24 -1.39 15.24
CA LEU A 862 -26.78 -1.25 15.39
C LEU A 862 -26.03 -1.59 14.10
N VAL A 863 -26.41 -2.69 13.44
CA VAL A 863 -25.81 -3.11 12.16
C VAL A 863 -26.16 -2.11 11.05
N SER A 864 -27.37 -1.54 11.06
CA SER A 864 -27.77 -0.49 10.12
C SER A 864 -26.97 0.80 10.30
N LEU A 865 -26.69 1.19 11.56
CA LEU A 865 -25.78 2.29 11.84
C LEU A 865 -24.37 2.00 11.29
N ALA A 866 -23.85 0.78 11.44
CA ALA A 866 -22.57 0.37 10.86
C ALA A 866 -22.57 0.42 9.33
N GLN A 867 -23.66 -0.05 8.69
CA GLN A 867 -23.87 0.07 7.25
C GLN A 867 -23.89 1.54 6.80
N PHE A 868 -24.46 2.41 7.61
CA PHE A 868 -24.47 3.86 7.40
C PHE A 868 -23.11 4.53 7.71
N GLY A 869 -22.09 3.75 8.10
CA GLY A 869 -20.73 4.20 8.36
C GLY A 869 -20.51 4.72 9.77
N ALA A 870 -21.42 4.44 10.72
CA ALA A 870 -21.19 4.73 12.14
C ALA A 870 -20.13 3.78 12.71
N ILE A 871 -19.10 4.35 13.33
CA ILE A 871 -18.02 3.59 13.98
C ILE A 871 -18.17 3.66 15.48
N GLU A 872 -18.37 4.85 16.05
CA GLU A 872 -18.59 4.98 17.49
C GLU A 872 -20.06 5.25 17.80
N ILE A 873 -20.60 4.58 18.83
CA ILE A 873 -21.97 4.76 19.30
C ILE A 873 -21.93 5.30 20.73
N HIS A 874 -22.53 6.47 20.93
CA HIS A 874 -22.49 7.24 22.17
C HIS A 874 -23.90 7.49 22.73
N PRO A 875 -24.41 6.63 23.62
CA PRO A 875 -25.69 6.84 24.28
C PRO A 875 -25.67 7.99 25.31
N TRP A 876 -26.85 8.54 25.57
CA TRP A 876 -27.10 9.35 26.76
C TRP A 876 -27.22 8.47 28.01
N GLY A 877 -26.94 9.03 29.19
CA GLY A 877 -27.12 8.37 30.49
C GLY A 877 -28.58 8.18 30.93
N ALA A 878 -29.57 8.54 30.09
CA ALA A 878 -31.00 8.39 30.32
C ALA A 878 -31.70 7.72 29.12
N ARG A 879 -32.88 7.15 29.35
CA ARG A 879 -33.71 6.49 28.32
C ARG A 879 -34.81 7.42 27.83
N LEU A 880 -35.33 7.16 26.63
CA LEU A 880 -36.43 7.93 26.03
C LEU A 880 -37.70 7.96 26.87
N LYS A 881 -37.93 6.94 27.72
CA LYS A 881 -39.07 6.89 28.64
C LYS A 881 -39.08 8.08 29.60
N ASP A 882 -37.91 8.51 30.06
CA ASP A 882 -37.73 9.68 30.92
C ASP A 882 -36.30 10.20 30.74
N VAL A 883 -36.12 11.17 29.83
CA VAL A 883 -34.80 11.71 29.47
C VAL A 883 -34.20 12.60 30.55
N GLU A 884 -35.02 13.03 31.52
CA GLU A 884 -34.58 13.90 32.61
C GLU A 884 -34.00 13.12 33.79
N LYS A 885 -34.31 11.83 33.91
CA LYS A 885 -33.86 10.96 35.01
C LYS A 885 -32.86 9.92 34.53
N PRO A 886 -31.55 10.09 34.82
CA PRO A 886 -30.55 9.09 34.45
C PRO A 886 -30.76 7.75 35.14
N ASP A 887 -30.44 6.69 34.40
CA ASP A 887 -30.20 5.35 34.94
C ASP A 887 -28.71 4.98 34.91
N PHE A 888 -27.83 5.84 34.37
CA PHE A 888 -26.38 5.68 34.48
C PHE A 888 -25.68 7.00 34.80
N LEU A 889 -24.65 6.91 35.66
CA LEU A 889 -23.58 7.89 35.76
C LEU A 889 -22.27 7.31 35.28
N THR A 890 -21.40 8.15 34.73
CA THR A 890 -20.09 7.78 34.20
C THR A 890 -19.03 8.81 34.61
N TRP A 891 -17.93 8.33 35.19
CA TRP A 891 -16.72 9.12 35.39
C TRP A 891 -15.66 8.65 34.39
N ASP A 892 -15.21 9.55 33.52
CA ASP A 892 -14.18 9.28 32.51
C ASP A 892 -12.81 9.75 33.06
N LEU A 893 -11.95 8.80 33.39
CA LEU A 893 -10.59 9.04 33.86
C LEU A 893 -9.69 9.28 32.65
N ASP A 894 -9.39 10.55 32.39
CA ASP A 894 -8.65 11.05 31.22
C ASP A 894 -7.23 11.49 31.66
N PRO A 895 -6.21 10.62 31.54
CA PRO A 895 -4.85 10.94 31.96
C PRO A 895 -4.10 11.80 30.94
N ASP A 896 -3.27 12.72 31.45
CA ASP A 896 -2.20 13.32 30.64
C ASP A 896 -1.20 12.25 30.17
N ASP A 897 -0.59 12.48 29.00
CA ASP A 897 0.30 11.49 28.36
C ASP A 897 1.53 11.14 29.21
N SER A 898 1.93 12.02 30.14
CA SER A 898 3.04 11.77 31.06
C SER A 898 2.68 10.91 32.27
N VAL A 899 1.39 10.66 32.53
CA VAL A 899 0.95 9.88 33.70
C VAL A 899 1.22 8.39 33.48
N PRO A 900 1.95 7.71 34.39
CA PRO A 900 2.14 6.27 34.32
C PRO A 900 0.81 5.51 34.38
N TRP A 901 0.67 4.46 33.57
CA TRP A 901 -0.58 3.69 33.47
C TRP A 901 -1.04 3.10 34.81
N ILE A 902 -0.10 2.64 35.64
CA ILE A 902 -0.37 2.12 36.97
C ILE A 902 -1.06 3.15 37.89
N GLU A 903 -0.78 4.45 37.71
CA GLU A 903 -1.46 5.51 38.45
C GLU A 903 -2.92 5.67 38.00
N VAL A 904 -3.23 5.39 36.73
CA VAL A 904 -4.61 5.41 36.19
C VAL A 904 -5.41 4.23 36.74
N LEU A 905 -4.80 3.05 36.83
CA LEU A 905 -5.41 1.87 37.45
C LEU A 905 -5.70 2.14 38.94
N GLY A 906 -4.74 2.71 39.67
CA GLY A 906 -4.92 3.12 41.07
C GLY A 906 -6.03 4.15 41.25
N ALA A 907 -6.16 5.10 40.32
CA ALA A 907 -7.24 6.10 40.35
C ALA A 907 -8.64 5.47 40.17
N ALA A 908 -8.75 4.47 39.30
CA ALA A 908 -9.98 3.71 39.10
C ALA A 908 -10.40 2.96 40.37
N VAL A 909 -9.45 2.25 41.00
CA VAL A 909 -9.67 1.54 42.27
C VAL A 909 -10.07 2.51 43.38
N LEU A 910 -9.40 3.66 43.49
CA LEU A 910 -9.74 4.68 44.50
C LEU A 910 -11.18 5.20 44.32
N LEU A 911 -11.60 5.49 43.09
CA LEU A 911 -12.96 5.95 42.82
C LEU A 911 -14.01 4.85 43.11
N ARG A 912 -13.71 3.59 42.79
CA ARG A 912 -14.55 2.44 43.14
C ARG A 912 -14.74 2.34 44.64
N ASP A 913 -13.64 2.30 45.39
CA ASP A 913 -13.66 2.09 46.84
C ASP A 913 -14.39 3.23 47.54
N TYR A 914 -14.16 4.48 47.09
CA TYR A 914 -14.89 5.65 47.58
C TYR A 914 -16.42 5.51 47.43
N LEU A 915 -16.90 4.96 46.31
CA LEU A 915 -18.32 4.73 46.08
C LEU A 915 -18.83 3.49 46.84
N ALA A 916 -18.04 2.42 46.90
CA ALA A 916 -18.37 1.18 47.57
C ALA A 916 -18.55 1.35 49.09
N GLU A 917 -17.70 2.15 49.74
CA GLU A 917 -17.85 2.55 51.16
C GLU A 917 -19.21 3.23 51.45
N ARG A 918 -19.85 3.77 50.42
CA ARG A 918 -21.16 4.43 50.49
C ARG A 918 -22.30 3.54 49.98
N GLY A 919 -22.03 2.24 49.81
CA GLY A 919 -23.01 1.24 49.36
C GLY A 919 -23.34 1.30 47.87
N LEU A 920 -22.49 1.94 47.06
CA LEU A 920 -22.68 2.09 45.61
C LEU A 920 -21.65 1.25 44.86
N GLN A 921 -22.12 0.20 44.19
CA GLN A 921 -21.25 -0.65 43.38
C GLN A 921 -21.12 -0.04 41.98
N THR A 922 -19.92 -0.12 41.43
CA THR A 922 -19.62 0.37 40.10
C THR A 922 -19.01 -0.72 39.25
N VAL A 923 -19.12 -0.56 37.93
CA VAL A 923 -18.45 -1.41 36.95
C VAL A 923 -17.45 -0.58 36.16
N VAL A 924 -16.43 -1.22 35.60
CA VAL A 924 -15.34 -0.55 34.90
C VAL A 924 -15.20 -1.04 33.46
N LYS A 925 -14.90 -0.11 32.56
CA LYS A 925 -14.51 -0.42 31.18
C LYS A 925 -13.33 0.43 30.75
N THR A 926 -12.56 -0.09 29.81
CA THR A 926 -11.63 0.76 29.07
C THR A 926 -12.41 1.80 28.26
N SER A 927 -11.86 2.99 28.06
CA SER A 927 -12.43 3.93 27.07
C SER A 927 -12.21 3.46 25.63
N GLY A 928 -11.45 2.39 25.44
CA GLY A 928 -10.84 1.96 24.17
C GLY A 928 -9.73 2.90 23.70
N GLY A 929 -9.25 3.80 24.58
CA GLY A 929 -8.31 4.88 24.31
C GLY A 929 -7.20 5.00 25.33
N LYS A 930 -7.03 6.18 25.94
CA LYS A 930 -5.96 6.44 26.91
C LYS A 930 -6.40 6.26 28.38
N GLY A 931 -7.70 6.05 28.62
CA GLY A 931 -8.31 6.16 29.95
C GLY A 931 -9.31 5.05 30.28
N LEU A 932 -9.96 5.18 31.44
CA LEU A 932 -10.96 4.23 31.96
C LEU A 932 -12.28 4.94 32.25
N HIS A 933 -13.40 4.26 32.05
CA HIS A 933 -14.71 4.76 32.44
C HIS A 933 -15.25 3.92 33.61
N ILE A 934 -15.67 4.59 34.67
CA ILE A 934 -16.33 3.97 35.83
C ILE A 934 -17.81 4.30 35.76
N LEU A 935 -18.67 3.28 35.78
CA LEU A 935 -20.11 3.41 35.58
C LEU A 935 -20.86 3.00 36.85
N LEU A 936 -21.89 3.78 37.18
CA LEU A 936 -22.83 3.49 38.26
C LEU A 936 -24.23 3.34 37.67
N HIS A 937 -24.84 2.17 37.84
CA HIS A 937 -26.21 1.87 37.42
C HIS A 937 -27.20 2.35 38.49
N LEU A 938 -28.24 3.07 38.08
CA LEU A 938 -29.16 3.76 38.97
C LEU A 938 -30.62 3.39 38.70
N LYS A 939 -31.43 3.44 39.75
CA LYS A 939 -32.88 3.59 39.63
C LYS A 939 -33.17 5.04 39.25
N PRO A 940 -33.88 5.32 38.13
CA PRO A 940 -34.11 6.67 37.63
C PRO A 940 -35.14 7.42 38.48
N LYS A 941 -34.72 7.89 39.66
CA LYS A 941 -35.57 8.61 40.62
C LYS A 941 -35.30 10.11 40.66
N HIS A 942 -34.02 10.51 40.57
CA HIS A 942 -33.59 11.90 40.62
C HIS A 942 -33.25 12.39 39.21
N ASP A 943 -33.45 13.68 38.97
CA ASP A 943 -33.16 14.30 37.67
C ASP A 943 -31.69 14.76 37.55
N TRP A 944 -31.35 15.30 36.38
CA TRP A 944 -30.01 15.83 36.11
C TRP A 944 -29.58 17.00 37.01
N THR A 945 -30.52 17.75 37.59
CA THR A 945 -30.20 18.89 38.48
C THR A 945 -29.59 18.41 39.79
N VAL A 946 -29.93 17.19 40.24
CA VAL A 946 -29.32 16.55 41.41
C VAL A 946 -28.14 15.67 41.01
N MET A 947 -28.30 14.88 39.94
CA MET A 947 -27.33 13.84 39.58
C MET A 947 -26.03 14.40 38.98
N LYS A 948 -26.10 15.50 38.24
CA LYS A 948 -24.89 16.14 37.68
C LYS A 948 -24.00 16.75 38.78
N PRO A 949 -24.52 17.55 39.73
CA PRO A 949 -23.74 18.01 40.88
C PRO A 949 -23.24 16.87 41.77
N PHE A 950 -24.04 15.81 41.97
CA PHE A 950 -23.59 14.62 42.69
C PHE A 950 -22.35 13.99 42.06
N ALA A 951 -22.34 13.77 40.74
CA ALA A 951 -21.17 13.25 40.04
C ALA A 951 -19.94 14.16 40.16
N LYS A 952 -20.14 15.48 40.12
CA LYS A 952 -19.08 16.48 40.36
C LYS A 952 -18.53 16.39 41.79
N ALA A 953 -19.40 16.26 42.79
CA ALA A 953 -19.02 16.21 44.19
C ALA A 953 -18.18 14.96 44.50
N VAL A 954 -18.58 13.79 43.96
CA VAL A 954 -17.78 12.55 44.02
C VAL A 954 -16.40 12.76 43.39
N ALA A 955 -16.34 13.28 42.16
CA ALA A 955 -15.06 13.53 41.48
C ALA A 955 -14.17 14.51 42.26
N SER A 956 -14.77 15.54 42.88
CA SER A 956 -14.05 16.54 43.66
C SER A 956 -13.51 15.96 44.97
N ALA A 957 -14.28 15.12 45.65
CA ALA A 957 -13.84 14.43 46.86
C ALA A 957 -12.67 13.48 46.57
N VAL A 958 -12.76 12.68 45.50
CA VAL A 958 -11.65 11.81 45.07
C VAL A 958 -10.42 12.62 44.69
N ALA A 959 -10.60 13.74 43.97
CA ALA A 959 -9.48 14.60 43.59
C ALA A 959 -8.80 15.28 44.79
N ALA A 960 -9.53 15.51 45.89
CA ALA A 960 -9.00 16.11 47.10
C ALA A 960 -8.01 15.21 47.85
N PHE A 961 -8.07 13.87 47.69
CA PHE A 961 -7.09 12.95 48.28
C PHE A 961 -5.68 13.17 47.73
N ASN A 962 -5.55 13.53 46.45
CA ASN A 962 -4.25 13.87 45.86
C ASN A 962 -4.38 14.95 44.77
N PRO A 963 -4.43 16.24 45.15
CA PRO A 963 -4.61 17.35 44.21
C PRO A 963 -3.44 17.55 43.26
N ARG A 964 -2.28 16.93 43.54
CA ARG A 964 -1.12 16.92 42.64
C ARG A 964 -1.29 15.92 41.50
N ARG A 965 -2.09 14.87 41.69
CA ARG A 965 -2.33 13.80 40.69
C ARG A 965 -3.71 13.84 40.05
N PHE A 966 -4.70 14.41 40.70
CA PHE A 966 -6.07 14.48 40.20
C PHE A 966 -6.53 15.92 39.95
N THR A 967 -7.42 16.09 38.98
CA THR A 967 -8.11 17.36 38.74
C THR A 967 -9.53 17.13 38.25
N VAL A 968 -10.45 18.00 38.66
CA VAL A 968 -11.83 18.08 38.13
C VAL A 968 -12.01 19.28 37.20
N THR A 969 -10.92 19.97 36.86
CA THR A 969 -10.95 21.16 36.01
C THR A 969 -10.76 20.78 34.54
N SER A 970 -11.71 21.19 33.71
CA SER A 970 -11.69 20.84 32.28
C SER A 970 -10.62 21.61 31.46
N THR A 971 -10.02 22.67 32.01
CA THR A 971 -8.98 23.45 31.33
C THR A 971 -7.70 22.65 31.10
N LYS A 972 -7.32 22.42 29.83
CA LYS A 972 -6.16 21.58 29.45
C LYS A 972 -4.84 21.98 30.13
N SER A 973 -4.55 23.27 30.27
CA SER A 973 -3.32 23.76 30.91
C SER A 973 -3.19 23.36 32.39
N LYS A 974 -4.31 23.06 33.06
CA LYS A 974 -4.34 22.60 34.46
C LYS A 974 -4.31 21.08 34.60
N ARG A 975 -4.20 20.32 33.49
CA ARG A 975 -4.20 18.85 33.44
C ARG A 975 -2.81 18.24 33.26
N THR A 976 -1.79 19.01 32.89
CA THR A 976 -0.42 18.50 32.67
C THR A 976 0.07 17.70 33.88
N GLY A 977 0.48 16.44 33.65
CA GLY A 977 0.95 15.53 34.70
C GLY A 977 -0.13 14.99 35.65
N LYS A 978 -1.42 15.17 35.34
CA LYS A 978 -2.56 14.77 36.18
C LYS A 978 -3.57 13.91 35.42
N ILE A 979 -4.41 13.21 36.18
CA ILE A 979 -5.61 12.51 35.70
C ILE A 979 -6.80 13.45 35.87
N TYR A 980 -7.47 13.78 34.78
CA TYR A 980 -8.73 14.52 34.80
C TYR A 980 -9.88 13.54 35.06
N ILE A 981 -10.59 13.72 36.16
CA ILE A 981 -11.79 12.94 36.50
C ILE A 981 -12.99 13.65 35.85
N ASP A 982 -13.30 13.28 34.62
CA ASP A 982 -14.34 13.92 33.83
C ASP A 982 -15.74 13.50 34.29
N TRP A 983 -16.34 14.36 35.10
CA TRP A 983 -17.72 14.23 35.57
C TRP A 983 -18.72 14.86 34.59
N MET A 984 -18.27 15.58 33.55
CA MET A 984 -19.16 16.31 32.62
C MET A 984 -19.96 15.39 31.69
N ARG A 985 -19.67 14.07 31.71
CA ARG A 985 -20.46 13.03 31.04
C ARG A 985 -21.87 12.88 31.63
N ASN A 986 -22.12 13.44 32.81
CA ASN A 986 -23.34 13.26 33.60
C ASN A 986 -24.30 14.45 33.47
N GLY A 987 -24.73 14.79 32.27
CA GLY A 987 -25.71 15.86 32.08
C GLY A 987 -26.69 15.56 30.96
N ARG A 988 -27.80 16.30 30.93
CA ARG A 988 -28.73 16.28 29.81
C ARG A 988 -27.97 16.56 28.51
N GLY A 989 -28.15 15.70 27.50
CA GLY A 989 -27.44 15.83 26.22
C GLY A 989 -26.00 15.33 26.17
N ALA A 990 -25.40 15.01 27.33
CA ALA A 990 -24.05 14.48 27.38
C ALA A 990 -24.02 13.01 26.97
N THR A 991 -22.94 12.63 26.28
CA THR A 991 -22.77 11.27 25.76
C THR A 991 -21.42 10.70 26.14
N CYS A 992 -21.37 9.37 26.20
CA CYS A 992 -20.17 8.60 26.44
C CYS A 992 -20.19 7.36 25.53
N VAL A 993 -19.04 6.92 25.03
CA VAL A 993 -18.99 5.71 24.19
C VAL A 993 -19.54 4.52 24.96
N ALA A 994 -20.41 3.75 24.31
CA ALA A 994 -21.07 2.61 24.89
C ALA A 994 -20.06 1.49 25.28
N PRO A 995 -20.39 0.65 26.27
CA PRO A 995 -19.76 -0.67 26.44
C PRO A 995 -19.74 -1.45 25.11
N TRP A 996 -18.62 -2.11 24.80
CA TRP A 996 -18.33 -2.76 23.50
C TRP A 996 -18.36 -1.82 22.27
N GLY A 997 -18.48 -0.50 22.44
CA GLY A 997 -18.42 0.45 21.33
C GLY A 997 -17.02 0.54 20.71
N LEU A 998 -16.94 0.51 19.38
CA LEU A 998 -15.69 0.75 18.65
C LEU A 998 -15.24 2.21 18.76
N ARG A 999 -13.94 2.41 18.54
CA ARG A 999 -13.28 3.71 18.57
C ARG A 999 -12.68 4.02 17.21
N ALA A 1000 -12.97 5.19 16.64
CA ALA A 1000 -12.53 5.59 15.31
C ALA A 1000 -11.07 6.09 15.33
N ARG A 1001 -10.15 5.19 15.64
CA ARG A 1001 -8.71 5.42 15.69
C ARG A 1001 -7.96 4.15 15.27
N PRO A 1002 -6.66 4.25 14.90
CA PRO A 1002 -5.85 3.08 14.64
C PRO A 1002 -5.88 2.08 15.81
N GLY A 1003 -5.86 0.79 15.49
CA GLY A 1003 -6.00 -0.33 16.42
C GLY A 1003 -7.41 -0.90 16.52
N ALA A 1004 -8.40 -0.33 15.82
CA ALA A 1004 -9.83 -0.70 15.91
C ALA A 1004 -10.30 -0.90 17.36
N GLY A 1005 -9.89 0.03 18.24
CA GLY A 1005 -10.01 -0.12 19.68
C GLY A 1005 -11.46 -0.24 20.15
N VAL A 1006 -11.68 -1.03 21.21
CA VAL A 1006 -12.99 -1.29 21.80
C VAL A 1006 -13.07 -0.70 23.20
N SER A 1007 -14.19 -0.07 23.53
CA SER A 1007 -14.53 0.32 24.90
C SER A 1007 -14.94 -0.91 25.72
N MET A 1008 -13.96 -1.74 26.08
CA MET A 1008 -14.17 -3.08 26.62
C MET A 1008 -14.55 -3.09 28.11
N PRO A 1009 -15.70 -3.68 28.49
CA PRO A 1009 -16.07 -4.04 29.86
C PRO A 1009 -15.04 -4.95 30.54
N LEU A 1010 -14.78 -4.73 31.83
CA LEU A 1010 -13.84 -5.50 32.63
C LEU A 1010 -14.43 -5.82 34.01
N ASN A 1011 -13.96 -6.91 34.61
CA ASN A 1011 -14.07 -7.13 36.06
C ASN A 1011 -12.99 -6.34 36.79
N TRP A 1012 -13.23 -5.98 38.05
CA TRP A 1012 -12.28 -5.24 38.87
C TRP A 1012 -10.98 -6.01 39.16
N ASP A 1013 -11.02 -7.33 39.25
CA ASP A 1013 -9.86 -8.20 39.48
C ASP A 1013 -8.88 -8.23 38.29
N GLN A 1014 -9.35 -7.87 37.08
CA GLN A 1014 -8.53 -7.78 35.87
C GLN A 1014 -7.70 -6.48 35.80
N LEU A 1015 -8.04 -5.45 36.58
CA LEU A 1015 -7.39 -4.14 36.48
C LEU A 1015 -5.88 -4.14 36.81
N PRO A 1016 -5.39 -4.82 37.87
CA PRO A 1016 -3.97 -4.80 38.22
C PRO A 1016 -3.04 -5.27 37.11
N ASP A 1017 -3.47 -6.24 36.31
CA ASP A 1017 -2.70 -6.83 35.22
C ASP A 1017 -3.04 -6.23 33.85
N LEU A 1018 -3.92 -5.22 33.80
CA LEU A 1018 -4.37 -4.62 32.56
C LEU A 1018 -3.25 -3.85 31.87
N ALA A 1019 -2.80 -4.35 30.72
CA ALA A 1019 -1.84 -3.65 29.88
C ALA A 1019 -2.46 -2.40 29.22
N LYS A 1020 -1.65 -1.35 29.03
CA LYS A 1020 -2.07 -0.11 28.34
C LYS A 1020 -2.48 -0.35 26.86
N SER A 1021 -2.10 -1.48 26.25
CA SER A 1021 -2.34 -1.78 24.84
C SER A 1021 -3.83 -1.94 24.46
N GLY A 1022 -4.75 -2.01 25.42
CA GLY A 1022 -6.19 -1.99 25.19
C GLY A 1022 -6.71 -3.20 24.40
N PHE A 1023 -8.02 -3.17 24.11
CA PHE A 1023 -8.77 -4.22 23.41
C PHE A 1023 -9.15 -3.74 22.01
N ASN A 1024 -9.32 -4.66 21.06
CA ASN A 1024 -9.67 -4.36 19.68
C ASN A 1024 -10.90 -5.15 19.20
N ILE A 1025 -11.35 -4.89 17.97
CA ILE A 1025 -12.54 -5.49 17.35
C ILE A 1025 -12.51 -7.03 17.29
N HIS A 1026 -11.35 -7.67 17.32
CA HIS A 1026 -11.22 -9.13 17.20
C HIS A 1026 -11.34 -9.86 18.55
N GLU A 1027 -11.35 -9.13 19.66
CA GLU A 1027 -11.50 -9.70 21.00
C GLU A 1027 -12.84 -10.45 21.14
N PRO A 1028 -12.88 -11.54 21.94
CA PRO A 1028 -14.11 -12.27 22.21
C PRO A 1028 -15.15 -11.37 22.87
N ALA A 1029 -16.42 -11.62 22.54
CA ALA A 1029 -17.56 -10.88 23.07
C ALA A 1029 -18.14 -11.65 24.26
N GLU A 1030 -17.69 -11.31 25.46
CA GLU A 1030 -18.19 -11.91 26.70
C GLU A 1030 -18.65 -10.79 27.65
N THR A 1031 -19.64 -11.10 28.49
CA THR A 1031 -20.04 -10.22 29.59
C THR A 1031 -19.23 -10.59 30.82
N PRO A 1032 -18.43 -9.66 31.38
CA PRO A 1032 -17.77 -9.91 32.65
C PRO A 1032 -18.80 -10.20 33.75
N GLU A 1033 -18.47 -11.07 34.69
CA GLU A 1033 -19.36 -11.51 35.77
C GLU A 1033 -19.99 -10.32 36.52
N GLU A 1034 -19.19 -9.34 36.91
CA GLU A 1034 -19.66 -8.14 37.64
C GLU A 1034 -20.65 -7.29 36.82
N TRP A 1035 -20.55 -7.33 35.48
CA TRP A 1035 -21.49 -6.64 34.60
C TRP A 1035 -22.83 -7.37 34.50
N SER A 1036 -22.80 -8.70 34.57
CA SER A 1036 -24.01 -9.53 34.58
C SER A 1036 -24.77 -9.46 35.90
N GLU A 1037 -24.06 -9.22 37.01
CA GLU A 1037 -24.62 -9.09 38.36
C GLU A 1037 -24.97 -7.64 38.74
N MET A 1038 -24.83 -6.70 37.83
CA MET A 1038 -24.99 -5.27 38.13
C MET A 1038 -26.45 -4.90 38.48
N ILE A 1039 -26.67 -4.50 39.73
CA ILE A 1039 -28.00 -4.10 40.24
C ILE A 1039 -28.14 -2.56 40.22
N PRO A 1040 -29.30 -1.99 39.81
CA PRO A 1040 -29.51 -0.54 39.85
C PRO A 1040 -29.62 -0.02 41.29
N HIS A 1041 -28.77 0.94 41.63
CA HIS A 1041 -28.71 1.56 42.96
C HIS A 1041 -29.73 2.69 43.13
N HIS A 1042 -30.24 2.86 44.35
CA HIS A 1042 -30.94 4.06 44.76
C HIS A 1042 -29.96 4.98 45.49
N ILE A 1043 -29.81 6.22 45.02
CA ILE A 1043 -29.05 7.25 45.74
C ILE A 1043 -29.95 7.83 46.85
N PRO A 1044 -29.68 7.53 48.14
CA PRO A 1044 -30.49 8.07 49.23
C PRO A 1044 -30.33 9.59 49.28
N ALA A 1045 -31.40 10.32 49.60
CA ALA A 1045 -31.38 11.79 49.63
C ALA A 1045 -30.31 12.38 50.59
N LEU A 1046 -29.97 11.63 51.65
CA LEU A 1046 -28.91 12.01 52.59
C LEU A 1046 -27.50 12.01 51.99
N LEU A 1047 -27.24 11.20 50.96
CA LEU A 1047 -25.90 11.07 50.40
C LEU A 1047 -25.48 12.32 49.60
N PRO A 1048 -26.30 12.87 48.67
CA PRO A 1048 -26.05 14.17 48.08
C PRO A 1048 -25.91 15.30 49.12
N ARG A 1049 -26.76 15.31 50.17
CA ARG A 1049 -26.64 16.28 51.28
C ARG A 1049 -25.30 16.22 51.99
N SER A 1050 -24.83 15.01 52.32
CA SER A 1050 -23.53 14.80 52.97
C SER A 1050 -22.33 15.27 52.13
N LEU A 1051 -22.52 15.42 50.82
CA LEU A 1051 -21.53 15.94 49.88
C LEU A 1051 -21.77 17.41 49.52
N GLY A 1052 -22.69 18.10 50.20
CA GLY A 1052 -23.02 19.51 49.97
C GLY A 1052 -23.69 19.80 48.63
N VAL A 1053 -24.42 18.83 48.06
CA VAL A 1053 -25.05 18.94 46.74
C VAL A 1053 -26.45 19.56 46.80
N VAL A 1054 -27.17 19.32 47.89
CA VAL A 1054 -28.54 19.80 48.17
C VAL A 1054 -28.63 20.13 49.65
N ASP A 1055 -29.45 21.12 49.99
CA ASP A 1055 -29.75 21.50 51.37
C ASP A 1055 -30.61 20.43 52.10
#